data_AF-A0A928H1W1-F1
#
_entry.id   AF-A0A928H1W1-F1
#
_cell.length_a   1.000
_cell.length_b   1.000
_cell.length_c   1.000
_cell.angle_alpha   90.00
_cell.angle_beta   90.00
_cell.angle_gamma   90.00
#
_symmetry.space_group_name_H-M   'P 1'
#
loop_
_entity.id
_entity.type
_entity.pdbx_description
1 polymer ?
#
loop_
_entity_poly.entity_id
_entity_poly.type
_entity_poly.pdbx_seq_one_letter_code
_entity_poly.pdbx_strand_id
1 'polypeptide(L)'
;MNEMINLLRRELPEINVLEKVSFSEITSLGVGKALLPAMIEPGNTEQLVQVLKFLENKEISWFLFGAGTNLVGTDDAANIVGVRLGDKDFTKVSIEDCTVRCGAAVRLPLLASLCAKAGLGGFAPLSGIPGTIGGALRMNAGANGVEISQLVKEVYGVHVNGKKFNASGSDIEWFYRGSSIPADVIITEVVFTLNASNVALEEEEICLENARRRKREPAGKTAGCAFRNVSDLDPAGKLIDECGLRGLRVGDLTVSEKHANYIMNLGEASEADYLELVRILRRAVSDKHGFYLQPEIIPVNPELPSLIANDTPAPRVNLLYGGVSSEREVSLQSGAVVAKALRNAGFKVDITDIRTCEITPEMKAADVVYPVLHGGFGEDGTLQKMLEEESLRFVGSGSAASRLVMEKIATKKLLDRIALPTAPWAVVTRDNRKFPEHLKFPVMIKAPSEGSSVGIVKVSSPDEWDNALDEEFKYADELLVEQFVKGVEITVPIINSKVYEAIEIVSPSGFYDYDAKYLYKNGETQYFTPPKSLPSSVVDLAKEYAIKFYHAAGCRDILRVDFIVDSDGVPLMLEGNNLPGNTEHSLVPKAARQAGMSMESMTSNLVYCAMKRSNEVPAAVNAGSGEKEKGNFFRNFIYSVCNLAGLIAGLLLIYAGVMRNQWGKTASIALIAGGLIVSVFAFCRQFDRR
;
A
#
# COMPACT_ATOMS: atom_id res chain seq x y z
N MET A 1 -10.13 -43.95 9.14
CA MET A 1 -11.06 -43.28 8.20
C MET A 1 -12.27 -44.13 7.85
N ASN A 2 -12.13 -45.34 7.27
CA ASN A 2 -13.29 -46.21 6.96
C ASN A 2 -14.17 -46.53 8.19
N GLU A 3 -13.57 -46.79 9.35
CA GLU A 3 -14.33 -47.00 10.60
C GLU A 3 -15.16 -45.79 11.01
N MET A 4 -14.64 -44.58 10.78
CA MET A 4 -15.36 -43.34 11.06
C MET A 4 -16.54 -43.15 10.11
N ILE A 5 -16.35 -43.42 8.81
CA ILE A 5 -17.44 -43.31 7.82
C ILE A 5 -18.57 -44.27 8.19
N ASN A 6 -18.23 -45.50 8.57
CA ASN A 6 -19.20 -46.49 9.05
C ASN A 6 -19.90 -46.03 10.33
N LEU A 7 -19.17 -45.42 11.26
CA LEU A 7 -19.73 -44.86 12.48
C LEU A 7 -20.70 -43.71 12.18
N LEU A 8 -20.32 -42.79 11.30
CA LEU A 8 -21.15 -41.65 10.90
C LEU A 8 -22.44 -42.13 10.22
N ARG A 9 -22.37 -43.12 9.33
CA ARG A 9 -23.56 -43.73 8.72
C ARG A 9 -24.46 -44.43 9.73
N ARG A 10 -23.91 -44.96 10.83
CA ARG A 10 -24.68 -45.60 11.89
C ARG A 10 -25.35 -44.58 12.81
N GLU A 11 -24.65 -43.52 13.17
CA GLU A 11 -25.15 -42.49 14.11
C GLU A 11 -26.04 -41.45 13.41
N LEU A 12 -25.78 -41.17 12.13
CA LEU A 12 -26.47 -40.16 11.32
C LEU A 12 -26.86 -40.74 9.94
N PRO A 13 -27.79 -41.72 9.88
CA PRO A 13 -28.10 -42.47 8.65
C PRO A 13 -28.75 -41.63 7.54
N GLU A 14 -29.34 -40.49 7.89
CA GLU A 14 -30.04 -39.59 6.97
C GLU A 14 -29.12 -38.60 6.24
N ILE A 15 -27.81 -38.66 6.52
CA ILE A 15 -26.81 -37.74 5.96
C ILE A 15 -26.14 -38.40 4.76
N ASN A 16 -26.09 -37.67 3.65
CA ASN A 16 -25.42 -38.17 2.45
C ASN A 16 -23.90 -38.11 2.64
N VAL A 17 -23.21 -39.19 2.22
CA VAL A 17 -21.76 -39.32 2.35
C VAL A 17 -21.19 -39.92 1.07
N LEU A 18 -20.40 -39.13 0.36
CA LEU A 18 -19.64 -39.56 -0.81
C LEU A 18 -18.23 -39.97 -0.36
N GLU A 19 -17.73 -41.10 -0.83
CA GLU A 19 -16.39 -41.61 -0.47
C GLU A 19 -15.41 -41.42 -1.64
N LYS A 20 -14.12 -41.24 -1.30
CA LYS A 20 -13.01 -41.19 -2.28
C LYS A 20 -13.24 -40.17 -3.39
N VAL A 21 -13.56 -38.94 -3.01
CA VAL A 21 -13.91 -37.85 -3.92
C VAL A 21 -12.66 -37.19 -4.48
N SER A 22 -12.56 -37.02 -5.79
CA SER A 22 -11.42 -36.36 -6.43
C SER A 22 -11.52 -34.84 -6.34
N PHE A 23 -10.41 -34.15 -6.02
CA PHE A 23 -10.36 -32.68 -6.07
C PHE A 23 -10.59 -32.12 -7.47
N SER A 24 -10.27 -32.87 -8.53
CA SER A 24 -10.53 -32.48 -9.92
C SER A 24 -12.02 -32.44 -10.29
N GLU A 25 -12.87 -33.11 -9.50
CA GLU A 25 -14.32 -33.14 -9.70
C GLU A 25 -15.05 -32.09 -8.86
N ILE A 26 -14.47 -31.67 -7.73
CA ILE A 26 -15.11 -30.75 -6.78
C ILE A 26 -14.48 -29.35 -6.74
N THR A 27 -13.37 -29.13 -7.44
CA THR A 27 -12.74 -27.81 -7.59
C THR A 27 -12.57 -27.44 -9.05
N SER A 28 -12.79 -26.17 -9.36
CA SER A 28 -12.69 -25.63 -10.72
C SER A 28 -11.25 -25.57 -11.26
N LEU A 29 -10.25 -25.35 -10.40
CA LEU A 29 -8.84 -25.43 -10.78
C LEU A 29 -8.38 -26.89 -10.95
N GLY A 30 -9.02 -27.82 -10.22
CA GLY A 30 -8.78 -29.25 -10.32
C GLY A 30 -7.35 -29.67 -9.96
N VAL A 31 -6.75 -28.98 -9.00
CA VAL A 31 -5.44 -29.30 -8.42
C VAL A 31 -5.62 -30.16 -7.17
N GLY A 32 -4.69 -31.10 -6.96
CA GLY A 32 -4.61 -31.97 -5.80
C GLY A 32 -4.74 -33.43 -6.20
N LYS A 33 -3.70 -34.22 -5.93
CA LYS A 33 -3.61 -35.63 -6.36
C LYS A 33 -4.27 -36.62 -5.41
N ALA A 34 -4.55 -36.21 -4.16
CA ALA A 34 -5.20 -37.08 -3.20
C ALA A 34 -6.70 -37.24 -3.49
N LEU A 35 -7.27 -38.35 -3.01
CA LEU A 35 -8.71 -38.52 -2.91
C LEU A 35 -9.16 -38.12 -1.52
N LEU A 36 -10.14 -37.22 -1.44
CA LEU A 36 -10.80 -36.87 -0.20
C LEU A 36 -11.52 -38.12 0.34
N PRO A 37 -11.21 -38.60 1.56
CA PRO A 37 -11.77 -39.84 2.04
C PRO A 37 -13.30 -39.84 2.12
N ALA A 38 -13.90 -38.73 2.54
CA ALA A 38 -15.35 -38.55 2.58
C ALA A 38 -15.75 -37.08 2.36
N MET A 39 -16.86 -36.88 1.65
CA MET A 39 -17.61 -35.62 1.57
C MET A 39 -18.97 -35.84 2.24
N ILE A 40 -19.24 -35.11 3.32
CA ILE A 40 -20.45 -35.21 4.14
C ILE A 40 -21.39 -34.06 3.77
N GLU A 41 -22.64 -34.39 3.47
CA GLU A 41 -23.63 -33.44 2.96
C GLU A 41 -24.87 -33.36 3.85
N PRO A 42 -24.85 -32.52 4.90
CA PRO A 42 -26.05 -32.24 5.66
C PRO A 42 -27.07 -31.51 4.79
N GLY A 43 -28.34 -31.91 4.87
CA GLY A 43 -29.43 -31.29 4.11
C GLY A 43 -30.04 -30.05 4.78
N ASN A 44 -29.88 -29.90 6.09
CA ASN A 44 -30.42 -28.77 6.85
C ASN A 44 -29.52 -28.39 8.03
N THR A 45 -29.87 -27.29 8.69
CA THR A 45 -29.07 -26.70 9.78
C THR A 45 -28.95 -27.65 10.98
N GLU A 46 -30.00 -28.41 11.30
CA GLU A 46 -29.98 -29.40 12.38
C GLU A 46 -28.97 -30.52 12.09
N GLN A 47 -29.01 -31.08 10.88
CA GLN A 47 -28.05 -32.10 10.41
C GLN A 47 -26.62 -31.54 10.37
N LEU A 48 -26.45 -30.29 9.94
CA LEU A 48 -25.14 -29.63 9.93
C LEU A 48 -24.56 -29.57 11.35
N VAL A 49 -25.34 -29.12 12.35
CA VAL A 49 -24.89 -29.07 13.75
C VAL A 49 -24.56 -30.47 14.28
N GLN A 50 -25.34 -31.49 13.92
CA GLN A 50 -25.04 -32.88 14.28
C GLN A 50 -23.70 -33.36 13.71
N VAL A 51 -23.42 -33.06 12.43
CA VAL A 51 -22.14 -33.39 11.78
C VAL A 51 -20.98 -32.68 12.45
N LEU A 52 -21.09 -31.37 12.70
CA LEU A 52 -20.02 -30.60 13.33
C LEU A 52 -19.67 -31.12 14.72
N LYS A 53 -20.69 -31.44 15.54
CA LYS A 53 -20.50 -32.07 16.85
C LYS A 53 -19.86 -33.45 16.75
N PHE A 54 -20.27 -34.25 15.76
CA PHE A 54 -19.65 -35.56 15.53
C PHE A 54 -18.16 -35.41 15.20
N LEU A 55 -17.81 -34.50 14.29
CA LEU A 55 -16.42 -34.25 13.88
C LEU A 55 -15.58 -33.70 15.04
N GLU A 56 -16.10 -32.77 15.82
CA GLU A 56 -15.45 -32.21 17.02
C GLU A 56 -15.21 -33.29 18.08
N ASN A 57 -16.23 -34.08 18.43
CA ASN A 57 -16.12 -35.15 19.42
C ASN A 57 -15.13 -36.26 19.05
N LYS A 58 -14.83 -36.40 17.76
CA LYS A 58 -13.90 -37.40 17.22
C LYS A 58 -12.56 -36.80 16.83
N GLU A 59 -12.36 -35.50 17.07
CA GLU A 59 -11.13 -34.75 16.75
C GLU A 59 -10.72 -34.89 15.28
N ILE A 60 -11.70 -34.83 14.38
CA ILE A 60 -11.48 -35.03 12.94
C ILE A 60 -11.34 -33.68 12.26
N SER A 61 -10.25 -33.49 11.54
CA SER A 61 -10.06 -32.31 10.70
C SER A 61 -11.03 -32.33 9.51
N TRP A 62 -11.65 -31.19 9.23
CA TRP A 62 -12.61 -31.06 8.16
C TRP A 62 -12.48 -29.71 7.45
N PHE A 63 -12.99 -29.64 6.22
CA PHE A 63 -12.98 -28.43 5.40
C PHE A 63 -14.37 -28.18 4.79
N LEU A 64 -14.83 -26.93 4.81
CA LEU A 64 -16.10 -26.53 4.23
C LEU A 64 -15.98 -26.26 2.72
N PHE A 65 -16.71 -27.02 1.91
CA PHE A 65 -16.77 -26.84 0.47
C PHE A 65 -18.04 -26.10 0.06
N GLY A 66 -17.87 -25.03 -0.72
CA GLY A 66 -18.91 -24.47 -1.59
C GLY A 66 -18.89 -25.17 -2.95
N ALA A 67 -18.87 -24.37 -4.02
CA ALA A 67 -18.72 -24.88 -5.39
C ALA A 67 -17.26 -25.11 -5.85
N GLY A 68 -16.28 -24.93 -4.96
CA GLY A 68 -14.88 -25.14 -5.27
C GLY A 68 -14.29 -24.19 -6.32
N THR A 69 -14.84 -22.99 -6.47
CA THR A 69 -14.43 -22.03 -7.49
C THR A 69 -13.33 -21.05 -7.10
N ASN A 70 -12.87 -21.14 -5.85
CA ASN A 70 -11.76 -20.38 -5.30
C ASN A 70 -10.86 -21.28 -4.42
N LEU A 71 -10.73 -22.57 -4.79
CA LEU A 71 -10.02 -23.57 -3.98
C LEU A 71 -8.87 -24.22 -4.75
N VAL A 72 -7.82 -24.59 -4.01
CA VAL A 72 -6.77 -25.51 -4.44
C VAL A 72 -6.80 -26.75 -3.54
N GLY A 73 -6.90 -27.94 -4.14
CA GLY A 73 -6.89 -29.21 -3.41
C GLY A 73 -5.49 -29.57 -2.88
N THR A 74 -5.41 -30.69 -2.17
CA THR A 74 -4.20 -31.15 -1.48
C THR A 74 -3.66 -32.43 -2.10
N ASP A 75 -2.34 -32.62 -2.02
CA ASP A 75 -1.69 -33.89 -2.37
C ASP A 75 -1.72 -34.89 -1.19
N ASP A 76 -2.12 -34.45 0.00
CA ASP A 76 -2.39 -35.29 1.18
C ASP A 76 -3.74 -34.92 1.83
N ALA A 77 -4.73 -35.80 1.71
CA ALA A 77 -6.06 -35.65 2.28
C ALA A 77 -6.40 -36.71 3.34
N ALA A 78 -5.42 -37.50 3.80
CA ALA A 78 -5.69 -38.72 4.57
C ALA A 78 -6.51 -38.49 5.85
N ASN A 79 -6.36 -37.31 6.46
CA ASN A 79 -7.00 -36.93 7.72
C ASN A 79 -8.02 -35.80 7.60
N ILE A 80 -8.39 -35.41 6.38
CA ILE A 80 -9.34 -34.31 6.14
C ILE A 80 -10.63 -34.89 5.57
N VAL A 81 -11.78 -34.50 6.13
CA VAL A 81 -13.09 -34.77 5.51
C VAL A 81 -13.70 -33.49 4.96
N GLY A 82 -14.45 -33.60 3.86
CA GLY A 82 -15.21 -32.49 3.33
C GLY A 82 -16.58 -32.38 3.99
N VAL A 83 -17.02 -31.16 4.25
CA VAL A 83 -18.41 -30.83 4.57
C VAL A 83 -18.93 -29.93 3.45
N ARG A 84 -20.05 -30.28 2.82
CA ARG A 84 -20.70 -29.47 1.79
C ARG A 84 -22.17 -29.32 2.10
N LEU A 85 -22.69 -28.10 2.06
CA LEU A 85 -24.12 -27.87 2.30
C LEU A 85 -24.95 -28.58 1.21
N GLY A 86 -25.79 -29.53 1.61
CA GLY A 86 -26.55 -30.39 0.71
C GLY A 86 -27.80 -29.74 0.10
N ASP A 87 -28.41 -30.44 -0.85
CA ASP A 87 -29.42 -29.89 -1.78
C ASP A 87 -30.85 -29.77 -1.22
N LYS A 88 -31.05 -29.83 0.11
CA LYS A 88 -32.38 -29.69 0.72
C LYS A 88 -32.70 -28.24 1.07
N ASP A 89 -32.41 -27.80 2.30
CA ASP A 89 -32.78 -26.45 2.75
C ASP A 89 -31.81 -25.39 2.22
N PHE A 90 -30.54 -25.74 2.06
CA PHE A 90 -29.49 -24.80 1.67
C PHE A 90 -29.52 -24.36 0.20
N THR A 91 -30.37 -24.95 -0.64
CA THR A 91 -30.55 -24.61 -2.06
C THR A 91 -31.91 -23.98 -2.36
N LYS A 92 -32.77 -23.79 -1.34
CA LYS A 92 -34.08 -23.16 -1.50
C LYS A 92 -33.94 -21.67 -1.78
N VAL A 93 -34.86 -21.15 -2.58
CA VAL A 93 -35.03 -19.73 -2.88
C VAL A 93 -36.52 -19.40 -2.75
N SER A 94 -36.85 -18.34 -2.01
CA SER A 94 -38.16 -17.73 -1.99
C SER A 94 -38.06 -16.24 -2.32
N ILE A 95 -39.00 -15.76 -3.12
CA ILE A 95 -39.07 -14.37 -3.57
C ILE A 95 -40.46 -13.85 -3.19
N GLU A 96 -40.49 -12.83 -2.36
CA GLU A 96 -41.72 -12.16 -1.90
C GLU A 96 -41.50 -10.65 -2.05
N ASP A 97 -42.27 -10.03 -2.94
CA ASP A 97 -42.09 -8.63 -3.35
C ASP A 97 -40.65 -8.33 -3.77
N CYS A 98 -39.98 -7.44 -3.04
CA CYS A 98 -38.59 -7.04 -3.22
C CYS A 98 -37.62 -7.76 -2.27
N THR A 99 -38.08 -8.78 -1.55
CA THR A 99 -37.29 -9.56 -0.60
C THR A 99 -36.98 -10.94 -1.18
N VAL A 100 -35.71 -11.31 -1.16
CA VAL A 100 -35.25 -12.63 -1.62
C VAL A 100 -34.58 -13.36 -0.47
N ARG A 101 -35.15 -14.49 -0.04
CA ARG A 101 -34.53 -15.38 0.94
C ARG A 101 -33.98 -16.59 0.22
N CYS A 102 -32.71 -16.90 0.44
CA CYS A 102 -32.11 -18.08 -0.18
C CYS A 102 -31.07 -18.75 0.70
N GLY A 103 -30.96 -20.07 0.55
CA GLY A 103 -29.92 -20.84 1.20
C GLY A 103 -28.52 -20.57 0.65
N ALA A 104 -27.50 -20.82 1.47
CA ALA A 104 -26.11 -20.50 1.17
C ALA A 104 -25.47 -21.38 0.08
N ALA A 105 -26.07 -22.52 -0.27
CA ALA A 105 -25.59 -23.42 -1.33
C ALA A 105 -26.10 -23.02 -2.73
N VAL A 106 -27.05 -22.08 -2.82
CA VAL A 106 -27.54 -21.55 -4.10
C VAL A 106 -26.39 -21.00 -4.93
N ARG A 107 -26.37 -21.29 -6.24
CA ARG A 107 -25.38 -20.77 -7.18
C ARG A 107 -25.70 -19.31 -7.48
N LEU A 108 -24.71 -18.42 -7.37
CA LEU A 108 -24.92 -16.99 -7.62
C LEU A 108 -25.46 -16.68 -9.03
N PRO A 109 -24.98 -17.32 -10.12
CA PRO A 109 -25.56 -17.12 -11.46
C PRO A 109 -27.02 -17.55 -11.57
N LEU A 110 -27.40 -18.60 -10.83
CA LEU A 110 -28.79 -19.08 -10.78
C LEU A 110 -29.67 -18.06 -10.05
N LEU A 111 -29.23 -17.56 -8.90
CA LEU A 111 -29.97 -16.53 -8.16
C LEU A 111 -30.16 -15.27 -9.00
N ALA A 112 -29.10 -14.79 -9.66
CA ALA A 112 -29.18 -13.64 -10.56
C ALA A 112 -30.24 -13.82 -11.65
N SER A 113 -30.28 -15.01 -12.27
CA SER A 113 -31.27 -15.34 -13.30
C SER A 113 -32.70 -15.42 -12.74
N LEU A 114 -32.88 -15.92 -11.52
CA LEU A 114 -34.19 -15.98 -10.85
C LEU A 114 -34.69 -14.58 -10.48
N CYS A 115 -33.83 -13.72 -9.94
CA CYS A 115 -34.16 -12.34 -9.62
C CYS A 115 -34.53 -11.53 -10.87
N ALA A 116 -33.74 -11.64 -11.94
CA ALA A 116 -34.04 -10.98 -13.22
C ALA A 116 -35.43 -11.37 -13.75
N LYS A 117 -35.76 -12.67 -13.76
CA LYS A 117 -37.08 -13.18 -14.17
C LYS A 117 -38.23 -12.72 -13.28
N ALA A 118 -37.96 -12.48 -12.00
CA ALA A 118 -38.91 -11.93 -11.06
C ALA A 118 -39.05 -10.39 -11.17
N GLY A 119 -38.31 -9.74 -12.07
CA GLY A 119 -38.30 -8.28 -12.20
C GLY A 119 -37.57 -7.59 -11.05
N LEU A 120 -36.53 -8.21 -10.49
CA LEU A 120 -35.72 -7.67 -9.40
C LEU A 120 -34.28 -7.44 -9.88
N GLY A 121 -33.79 -6.22 -9.68
CA GLY A 121 -32.46 -5.80 -10.10
C GLY A 121 -31.38 -5.90 -9.02
N GLY A 122 -30.13 -5.74 -9.46
CA GLY A 122 -28.94 -5.64 -8.60
C GLY A 122 -27.99 -6.84 -8.67
N PHE A 123 -28.48 -8.02 -9.05
CA PHE A 123 -27.62 -9.22 -9.19
C PHE A 123 -26.98 -9.37 -10.57
N ALA A 124 -27.44 -8.67 -11.60
CA ALA A 124 -26.92 -8.84 -12.97
C ALA A 124 -25.40 -8.67 -13.08
N PRO A 125 -24.75 -7.67 -12.43
CA PRO A 125 -23.30 -7.55 -12.42
C PRO A 125 -22.55 -8.73 -11.79
N LEU A 126 -23.19 -9.43 -10.84
CA LEU A 126 -22.62 -10.55 -10.10
C LEU A 126 -22.83 -11.90 -10.81
N SER A 127 -23.67 -11.95 -11.85
CA SER A 127 -24.12 -13.16 -12.53
C SER A 127 -22.98 -14.02 -13.13
N GLY A 128 -21.83 -13.40 -13.40
CA GLY A 128 -20.67 -14.08 -13.96
C GLY A 128 -19.75 -14.75 -12.94
N ILE A 129 -19.95 -14.57 -11.63
CA ILE A 129 -19.09 -15.16 -10.59
C ILE A 129 -19.55 -16.61 -10.33
N PRO A 130 -18.70 -17.62 -10.56
CA PRO A 130 -19.12 -19.01 -10.52
C PRO A 130 -19.18 -19.59 -9.09
N GLY A 131 -19.67 -18.86 -8.08
CA GLY A 131 -19.68 -19.23 -6.66
C GLY A 131 -21.05 -19.64 -6.09
N THR A 132 -21.06 -20.19 -4.87
CA THR A 132 -22.30 -20.27 -4.07
C THR A 132 -22.51 -18.96 -3.31
N ILE A 133 -23.74 -18.70 -2.85
CA ILE A 133 -24.06 -17.51 -2.07
C ILE A 133 -23.24 -17.42 -0.77
N GLY A 134 -23.08 -18.54 -0.05
CA GLY A 134 -22.26 -18.55 1.17
C GLY A 134 -20.80 -18.19 0.92
N GLY A 135 -20.21 -18.71 -0.16
CA GLY A 135 -18.85 -18.34 -0.57
C GLY A 135 -18.75 -16.89 -1.02
N ALA A 136 -19.76 -16.40 -1.76
CA ALA A 136 -19.83 -15.01 -2.21
C ALA A 136 -19.90 -14.02 -1.04
N LEU A 137 -20.72 -14.31 -0.03
CA LEU A 137 -20.82 -13.48 1.19
C LEU A 137 -19.51 -13.49 1.98
N ARG A 138 -18.87 -14.65 2.14
CA ARG A 138 -17.58 -14.75 2.85
C ARG A 138 -16.50 -13.86 2.22
N MET A 139 -16.49 -13.82 0.89
CA MET A 139 -15.50 -13.08 0.10
C MET A 139 -15.98 -11.68 -0.30
N ASN A 140 -17.13 -11.21 0.21
CA ASN A 140 -17.81 -10.00 -0.26
C ASN A 140 -17.69 -9.86 -1.80
N ALA A 141 -18.16 -10.88 -2.52
CA ALA A 141 -17.92 -11.02 -3.94
C ALA A 141 -18.52 -9.82 -4.68
N GLY A 142 -17.75 -9.28 -5.61
CA GLY A 142 -18.12 -8.06 -6.34
C GLY A 142 -17.60 -8.06 -7.76
N ALA A 143 -18.34 -7.40 -8.64
CA ALA A 143 -18.06 -7.20 -10.05
C ALA A 143 -18.75 -5.93 -10.57
N ASN A 144 -18.07 -5.18 -11.45
CA ASN A 144 -18.54 -3.94 -12.06
C ASN A 144 -19.13 -2.90 -11.07
N GLY A 145 -18.47 -2.70 -9.93
CA GLY A 145 -18.87 -1.68 -8.94
C GLY A 145 -20.03 -2.11 -8.03
N VAL A 146 -20.59 -3.31 -8.23
CA VAL A 146 -21.55 -3.92 -7.31
C VAL A 146 -20.85 -4.97 -6.46
N GLU A 147 -21.14 -4.94 -5.17
CA GLU A 147 -20.72 -5.95 -4.19
C GLU A 147 -21.96 -6.60 -3.60
N ILE A 148 -21.89 -7.90 -3.30
CA ILE A 148 -23.02 -8.64 -2.74
C ILE A 148 -23.52 -8.02 -1.42
N SER A 149 -22.62 -7.42 -0.62
CA SER A 149 -22.91 -6.72 0.63
C SER A 149 -23.99 -5.65 0.49
N GLN A 150 -24.02 -4.93 -0.64
CA GLN A 150 -24.96 -3.84 -0.90
C GLN A 150 -26.42 -4.30 -0.95
N LEU A 151 -26.64 -5.60 -1.16
CA LEU A 151 -27.96 -6.21 -1.31
C LEU A 151 -28.41 -6.91 -0.02
N VAL A 152 -27.50 -7.14 0.94
CA VAL A 152 -27.75 -7.98 2.12
C VAL A 152 -28.61 -7.24 3.14
N LYS A 153 -29.72 -7.87 3.53
CA LYS A 153 -30.55 -7.44 4.66
C LYS A 153 -30.16 -8.17 5.95
N GLU A 154 -30.11 -9.50 5.91
CA GLU A 154 -29.83 -10.35 7.07
C GLU A 154 -29.02 -11.58 6.67
N VAL A 155 -28.10 -12.00 7.52
CA VAL A 155 -27.29 -13.22 7.35
C VAL A 155 -27.54 -14.17 8.50
N TYR A 156 -27.78 -15.44 8.16
CA TYR A 156 -28.03 -16.51 9.10
C TYR A 156 -26.97 -17.61 8.95
N GLY A 157 -26.55 -18.15 10.08
CA GLY A 157 -25.57 -19.23 10.10
C GLY A 157 -25.52 -19.96 11.43
N VAL A 158 -24.51 -20.83 11.56
CA VAL A 158 -24.20 -21.54 12.78
C VAL A 158 -22.70 -21.50 13.05
N HIS A 159 -22.31 -21.24 14.28
CA HIS A 159 -20.94 -21.44 14.75
C HIS A 159 -20.59 -22.93 14.71
N VAL A 160 -19.29 -23.25 14.61
CA VAL A 160 -18.81 -24.66 14.64
C VAL A 160 -19.31 -25.40 15.89
N ASN A 161 -19.42 -24.73 17.03
CA ASN A 161 -19.97 -25.29 18.27
C ASN A 161 -21.50 -25.50 18.27
N GLY A 162 -22.17 -25.17 17.16
CA GLY A 162 -23.61 -25.32 16.97
C GLY A 162 -24.47 -24.15 17.47
N LYS A 163 -23.89 -23.07 18.01
CA LYS A 163 -24.65 -21.86 18.36
C LYS A 163 -25.15 -21.16 17.10
N LYS A 164 -26.38 -20.65 17.14
CA LYS A 164 -26.96 -19.87 16.03
C LYS A 164 -26.24 -18.53 15.87
N PHE A 165 -26.05 -18.11 14.63
CA PHE A 165 -25.56 -16.80 14.24
C PHE A 165 -26.63 -16.07 13.43
N ASN A 166 -26.92 -14.83 13.80
CA ASN A 166 -27.80 -13.90 13.10
C ASN A 166 -27.11 -12.53 13.15
N ALA A 167 -26.97 -11.88 11.99
CA ALA A 167 -26.57 -10.49 11.91
C ALA A 167 -27.37 -9.75 10.84
N SER A 168 -27.70 -8.48 11.11
CA SER A 168 -28.14 -7.56 10.07
C SER A 168 -26.97 -7.29 9.11
N GLY A 169 -27.27 -7.09 7.82
CA GLY A 169 -26.28 -6.67 6.84
C GLY A 169 -25.56 -5.36 7.22
N SER A 170 -26.26 -4.47 7.95
CA SER A 170 -25.71 -3.23 8.49
C SER A 170 -24.73 -3.41 9.64
N ASP A 171 -24.82 -4.52 10.36
CA ASP A 171 -24.00 -4.80 11.54
C ASP A 171 -22.72 -5.56 11.16
N ILE A 172 -22.67 -6.06 9.92
CA ILE A 172 -21.49 -6.68 9.34
C ILE A 172 -20.63 -5.59 8.71
N GLU A 173 -19.37 -5.53 9.11
CA GLU A 173 -18.38 -4.71 8.42
C GLU A 173 -17.95 -5.45 7.15
N TRP A 174 -18.18 -4.83 6.01
CA TRP A 174 -17.79 -5.36 4.70
C TRP A 174 -16.53 -4.64 4.22
N PHE A 175 -15.59 -5.40 3.68
CA PHE A 175 -14.37 -4.85 3.11
C PHE A 175 -13.98 -5.60 1.83
N TYR A 176 -13.00 -5.06 1.11
CA TYR A 176 -12.54 -5.66 -0.14
C TYR A 176 -12.11 -7.12 0.10
N ARG A 177 -12.81 -8.05 -0.56
CA ARG A 177 -12.57 -9.50 -0.45
C ARG A 177 -12.71 -10.08 0.97
N GLY A 178 -13.61 -9.53 1.80
CA GLY A 178 -13.93 -10.11 3.10
C GLY A 178 -15.06 -9.43 3.88
N SER A 179 -15.35 -9.95 5.07
CA SER A 179 -16.35 -9.43 6.00
C SER A 179 -15.98 -9.71 7.45
N SER A 180 -16.63 -9.02 8.41
CA SER A 180 -16.48 -9.29 9.85
C SER A 180 -17.25 -10.51 10.34
N ILE A 181 -17.87 -11.30 9.44
CA ILE A 181 -18.50 -12.56 9.81
C ILE A 181 -17.43 -13.47 10.43
N PRO A 182 -17.62 -13.99 11.65
CA PRO A 182 -16.62 -14.81 12.32
C PRO A 182 -16.18 -16.02 11.46
N ALA A 183 -14.90 -16.40 11.57
CA ALA A 183 -14.31 -17.47 10.78
C ALA A 183 -14.93 -18.85 11.10
N ASP A 184 -15.44 -19.02 12.33
CA ASP A 184 -16.09 -20.23 12.81
C ASP A 184 -17.59 -20.30 12.48
N VAL A 185 -18.16 -19.29 11.80
CA VAL A 185 -19.55 -19.32 11.35
C VAL A 185 -19.66 -19.99 9.99
N ILE A 186 -20.58 -20.92 9.84
CA ILE A 186 -21.01 -21.45 8.53
C ILE A 186 -22.30 -20.73 8.15
N ILE A 187 -22.26 -19.97 7.06
CA ILE A 187 -23.44 -19.27 6.53
C ILE A 187 -24.39 -20.32 5.95
N THR A 188 -25.64 -20.32 6.40
CA THR A 188 -26.66 -21.30 5.98
C THR A 188 -27.73 -20.65 5.12
N GLU A 189 -28.07 -19.39 5.37
CA GLU A 189 -29.13 -18.66 4.69
C GLU A 189 -28.85 -17.16 4.70
N VAL A 190 -29.40 -16.44 3.73
CA VAL A 190 -29.33 -14.98 3.63
C VAL A 190 -30.66 -14.43 3.14
N VAL A 191 -30.96 -13.20 3.56
CA VAL A 191 -32.07 -12.41 3.06
C VAL A 191 -31.49 -11.17 2.36
N PHE A 192 -31.90 -10.95 1.13
CA PHE A 192 -31.58 -9.76 0.35
C PHE A 192 -32.80 -8.84 0.25
N THR A 193 -32.54 -7.54 0.11
CA THR A 193 -33.52 -6.55 -0.30
C THR A 193 -33.07 -5.95 -1.62
N LEU A 194 -33.90 -6.12 -2.64
CA LEU A 194 -33.64 -5.69 -4.01
C LEU A 194 -34.61 -4.58 -4.42
N ASN A 195 -34.39 -4.00 -5.60
CA ASN A 195 -35.32 -3.04 -6.17
C ASN A 195 -36.06 -3.68 -7.36
N ALA A 196 -37.31 -3.29 -7.56
CA ALA A 196 -38.03 -3.60 -8.78
C ALA A 196 -37.27 -3.05 -9.99
N SER A 197 -37.14 -3.87 -11.03
CA SER A 197 -36.43 -3.57 -12.26
C SER A 197 -37.16 -4.16 -13.46
N ASN A 198 -36.73 -3.78 -14.66
CA ASN A 198 -37.27 -4.33 -15.89
C ASN A 198 -36.58 -5.66 -16.23
N VAL A 199 -37.38 -6.72 -16.42
CA VAL A 199 -36.88 -8.08 -16.73
C VAL A 199 -35.93 -8.10 -17.92
N ALA A 200 -36.28 -7.42 -19.02
CA ALA A 200 -35.48 -7.44 -20.24
C ALA A 200 -34.13 -6.72 -20.05
N LEU A 201 -34.10 -5.65 -19.25
CA LEU A 201 -32.85 -4.94 -18.91
C LEU A 201 -31.91 -5.81 -18.07
N GLU A 202 -32.44 -6.48 -17.05
CA GLU A 202 -31.63 -7.38 -16.21
C GLU A 202 -31.10 -8.58 -17.00
N GLU A 203 -31.93 -9.20 -17.85
CA GLU A 203 -31.49 -10.30 -18.70
C GLU A 203 -30.44 -9.87 -19.73
N GLU A 204 -30.58 -8.67 -20.31
CA GLU A 204 -29.58 -8.07 -21.20
C GLU A 204 -28.27 -7.82 -20.44
N GLU A 205 -28.32 -7.24 -19.24
CA GLU A 205 -27.13 -6.98 -18.44
C GLU A 205 -26.40 -8.27 -18.03
N ILE A 206 -27.13 -9.33 -17.67
CA ILE A 206 -26.55 -10.66 -17.44
C ILE A 206 -25.85 -11.18 -18.70
N CYS A 207 -26.46 -11.04 -19.88
CA CYS A 207 -25.82 -11.43 -21.14
C CYS A 207 -24.55 -10.64 -21.41
N LEU A 208 -24.59 -9.32 -21.21
CA LEU A 208 -23.44 -8.44 -21.40
C LEU A 208 -22.31 -8.78 -20.43
N GLU A 209 -22.61 -9.05 -19.16
CA GLU A 209 -21.61 -9.43 -18.17
C GLU A 209 -20.93 -10.76 -18.52
N ASN A 210 -21.72 -11.77 -18.87
CA ASN A 210 -21.18 -13.05 -19.33
C ASN A 210 -20.30 -12.90 -20.59
N ALA A 211 -20.69 -12.02 -21.52
CA ALA A 211 -19.89 -11.71 -22.70
C ALA A 211 -18.58 -10.98 -22.37
N ARG A 212 -18.60 -10.04 -21.41
CA ARG A 212 -17.39 -9.33 -20.92
C ARG A 212 -16.40 -10.31 -20.29
N ARG A 213 -16.87 -11.23 -19.45
CA ARG A 213 -16.01 -12.24 -18.83
C ARG A 213 -15.39 -13.19 -19.85
N ARG A 214 -16.19 -13.71 -20.78
CA ARG A 214 -15.66 -14.53 -21.90
C ARG A 214 -14.56 -13.83 -22.70
N LYS A 215 -14.57 -12.48 -22.78
CA LYS A 215 -13.52 -11.70 -23.44
C LYS A 215 -12.28 -11.46 -22.57
N ARG A 216 -12.41 -11.36 -21.24
CA ARG A 216 -11.30 -11.02 -20.33
C ARG A 216 -10.65 -12.22 -19.64
N GLU A 217 -11.43 -13.23 -19.33
CA GLU A 217 -11.01 -14.39 -18.52
C GLU A 217 -10.65 -15.58 -19.42
N PRO A 218 -9.63 -16.38 -19.06
CA PRO A 218 -9.31 -17.60 -19.77
C PRO A 218 -10.42 -18.65 -19.64
N ALA A 219 -10.54 -19.51 -20.66
CA ALA A 219 -11.36 -20.72 -20.57
C ALA A 219 -10.52 -21.88 -20.01
N GLY A 220 -11.17 -22.85 -19.37
CA GLY A 220 -10.54 -24.06 -18.82
C GLY A 220 -10.59 -24.15 -17.31
N LYS A 221 -9.78 -25.05 -16.73
CA LYS A 221 -9.70 -25.27 -15.28
C LYS A 221 -8.94 -24.12 -14.61
N THR A 222 -9.65 -23.25 -13.89
CA THR A 222 -9.11 -22.09 -13.15
C THR A 222 -9.93 -21.85 -11.88
N ALA A 223 -9.34 -21.22 -10.86
CA ALA A 223 -10.03 -20.84 -9.61
C ALA A 223 -10.24 -19.31 -9.48
N GLY A 224 -10.38 -18.60 -10.60
CA GLY A 224 -10.44 -17.14 -10.61
C GLY A 224 -9.06 -16.49 -10.48
N CYS A 225 -9.04 -15.27 -9.93
CA CYS A 225 -7.80 -14.54 -9.65
C CYS A 225 -6.97 -15.28 -8.59
N ALA A 226 -5.69 -15.51 -8.88
CA ALA A 226 -4.76 -16.17 -7.97
C ALA A 226 -4.36 -15.30 -6.79
N PHE A 227 -4.25 -13.99 -7.00
CA PHE A 227 -3.86 -13.02 -5.98
C PHE A 227 -4.84 -11.86 -5.88
N ARG A 228 -4.94 -11.31 -4.67
CA ARG A 228 -5.65 -10.05 -4.42
C ARG A 228 -4.92 -8.90 -5.10
N ASN A 229 -5.68 -7.90 -5.57
CA ASN A 229 -5.07 -6.65 -6.04
C ASN A 229 -4.46 -5.88 -4.86
N VAL A 230 -3.32 -5.24 -5.10
CA VAL A 230 -2.67 -4.37 -4.11
C VAL A 230 -3.41 -3.04 -4.01
N SER A 231 -3.76 -2.44 -5.16
CA SER A 231 -4.58 -1.25 -5.26
C SER A 231 -5.25 -1.18 -6.63
N ASP A 232 -6.09 -0.17 -6.87
CA ASP A 232 -6.66 0.09 -8.20
C ASP A 232 -5.60 0.45 -9.26
N LEU A 233 -4.49 1.06 -8.84
CA LEU A 233 -3.37 1.42 -9.72
C LEU A 233 -2.35 0.27 -9.88
N ASP A 234 -2.38 -0.68 -8.94
CA ASP A 234 -1.49 -1.84 -8.85
C ASP A 234 -2.27 -3.16 -8.80
N PRO A 235 -3.07 -3.48 -9.84
CA PRO A 235 -3.74 -4.77 -9.90
C PRO A 235 -2.70 -5.89 -10.04
N ALA A 236 -2.90 -7.02 -9.35
CA ALA A 236 -1.92 -8.11 -9.32
C ALA A 236 -1.61 -8.66 -10.72
N GLY A 237 -2.61 -8.68 -11.61
CA GLY A 237 -2.41 -9.07 -13.00
C GLY A 237 -1.41 -8.19 -13.75
N LYS A 238 -1.44 -6.86 -13.54
CA LYS A 238 -0.47 -5.94 -14.14
C LYS A 238 0.93 -6.20 -13.57
N LEU A 239 1.05 -6.36 -12.26
CA LEU A 239 2.34 -6.60 -11.59
C LEU A 239 3.00 -7.90 -12.07
N ILE A 240 2.23 -8.98 -12.21
CA ILE A 240 2.72 -10.27 -12.73
C ILE A 240 3.13 -10.16 -14.20
N ASP A 241 2.33 -9.44 -15.00
CA ASP A 241 2.60 -9.21 -16.41
C ASP A 241 3.87 -8.38 -16.64
N GLU A 242 4.06 -7.33 -15.85
CA GLU A 242 5.27 -6.51 -15.87
C GLU A 242 6.51 -7.33 -15.51
N CYS A 243 6.38 -8.39 -14.71
CA CYS A 243 7.47 -9.35 -14.45
C CYS A 243 7.75 -10.31 -15.62
N GLY A 244 6.95 -10.30 -16.69
CA GLY A 244 7.13 -11.14 -17.87
C GLY A 244 6.75 -12.60 -17.66
N LEU A 245 5.79 -12.88 -16.77
CA LEU A 245 5.48 -14.24 -16.31
C LEU A 245 4.29 -14.89 -17.01
N ARG A 246 3.71 -14.28 -18.05
CA ARG A 246 2.67 -14.93 -18.87
C ARG A 246 3.22 -16.19 -19.52
N GLY A 247 2.42 -17.25 -19.55
CA GLY A 247 2.82 -18.54 -20.11
C GLY A 247 3.85 -19.30 -19.27
N LEU A 248 4.30 -18.76 -18.12
CA LEU A 248 5.16 -19.49 -17.18
C LEU A 248 4.48 -20.78 -16.77
N ARG A 249 5.19 -21.91 -16.90
CA ARG A 249 4.68 -23.24 -16.60
C ARG A 249 5.45 -23.91 -15.47
N VAL A 250 4.72 -24.52 -14.54
CA VAL A 250 5.24 -25.40 -13.47
C VAL A 250 4.35 -26.63 -13.42
N GLY A 251 4.91 -27.81 -13.70
CA GLY A 251 4.13 -29.02 -13.90
C GLY A 251 3.04 -28.81 -14.96
N ASP A 252 1.78 -29.08 -14.60
CA ASP A 252 0.62 -28.85 -15.45
C ASP A 252 -0.08 -27.50 -15.23
N LEU A 253 0.47 -26.63 -14.38
CA LEU A 253 -0.02 -25.28 -14.20
C LEU A 253 0.69 -24.30 -15.11
N THR A 254 -0.07 -23.34 -15.64
CA THR A 254 0.47 -22.22 -16.39
C THR A 254 -0.17 -20.90 -15.97
N VAL A 255 0.60 -19.82 -16.01
CA VAL A 255 0.03 -18.46 -15.99
C VAL A 255 -0.70 -18.22 -17.30
N SER A 256 -1.92 -17.71 -17.23
CA SER A 256 -2.73 -17.43 -18.41
C SER A 256 -2.13 -16.33 -19.28
N GLU A 257 -1.98 -16.63 -20.57
CA GLU A 257 -1.60 -15.65 -21.60
C GLU A 257 -2.63 -14.51 -21.72
N LYS A 258 -3.90 -14.81 -21.44
CA LYS A 258 -5.00 -13.83 -21.56
C LYS A 258 -5.06 -12.90 -20.37
N HIS A 259 -4.89 -13.41 -19.16
CA HIS A 259 -4.92 -12.62 -17.93
C HIS A 259 -3.91 -13.13 -16.91
N ALA A 260 -2.82 -12.39 -16.70
CA ALA A 260 -1.68 -12.85 -15.89
C ALA A 260 -1.99 -13.19 -14.41
N ASN A 261 -3.08 -12.67 -13.84
CA ASN A 261 -3.55 -13.09 -12.51
C ASN A 261 -4.34 -14.42 -12.48
N TYR A 262 -4.48 -15.13 -13.60
CA TYR A 262 -5.16 -16.42 -13.65
C TYR A 262 -4.12 -17.53 -13.80
N ILE A 263 -4.24 -18.54 -12.94
CA ILE A 263 -3.53 -19.81 -13.08
C ILE A 263 -4.47 -20.80 -13.75
N MET A 264 -3.99 -21.45 -14.80
CA MET A 264 -4.72 -22.49 -15.53
C MET A 264 -4.09 -23.85 -15.29
N ASN A 265 -4.92 -24.86 -15.09
CA ASN A 265 -4.49 -26.25 -15.05
C ASN A 265 -4.75 -26.91 -16.40
N LEU A 266 -3.68 -27.37 -17.05
CA LEU A 266 -3.70 -28.01 -18.36
C LEU A 266 -3.83 -29.53 -18.29
N GLY A 267 -3.74 -30.11 -17.10
CA GLY A 267 -3.69 -31.56 -16.89
C GLY A 267 -4.04 -31.95 -15.46
N GLU A 268 -3.12 -32.68 -14.82
CA GLU A 268 -3.28 -33.29 -13.49
C GLU A 268 -2.25 -32.68 -12.52
N ALA A 269 -2.33 -31.36 -12.37
CA ALA A 269 -1.45 -30.58 -11.50
C ALA A 269 -1.61 -30.94 -10.02
N SER A 270 -0.49 -30.90 -9.31
CA SER A 270 -0.41 -31.21 -7.88
C SER A 270 -0.39 -29.93 -7.02
N GLU A 271 -0.65 -30.09 -5.72
CA GLU A 271 -0.50 -29.00 -4.74
C GLU A 271 0.94 -28.45 -4.73
N ALA A 272 1.94 -29.33 -4.87
CA ALA A 272 3.34 -28.93 -4.99
C ALA A 272 3.62 -28.06 -6.23
N ASP A 273 3.00 -28.38 -7.38
CA ASP A 273 3.11 -27.54 -8.59
C ASP A 273 2.53 -26.14 -8.33
N TYR A 274 1.39 -26.07 -7.64
CA TYR A 274 0.75 -24.81 -7.27
C TYR A 274 1.62 -23.99 -6.32
N LEU A 275 2.16 -24.62 -5.28
CA LEU A 275 3.04 -23.98 -4.31
C LEU A 275 4.25 -23.33 -5.00
N GLU A 276 4.92 -24.10 -5.87
CA GLU A 276 6.12 -23.62 -6.56
C GLU A 276 5.79 -22.50 -7.55
N LEU A 277 4.69 -22.60 -8.32
CA LEU A 277 4.25 -21.52 -9.19
C LEU A 277 3.97 -20.24 -8.40
N VAL A 278 3.19 -20.33 -7.31
CA VAL A 278 2.85 -19.18 -6.47
C VAL A 278 4.09 -18.53 -5.85
N ARG A 279 5.09 -19.33 -5.44
CA ARG A 279 6.38 -18.81 -4.94
C ARG A 279 7.13 -18.01 -5.98
N ILE A 280 7.24 -18.53 -7.21
CA ILE A 280 7.90 -17.82 -8.32
C ILE A 280 7.21 -16.48 -8.58
N LEU A 281 5.87 -16.48 -8.66
CA LEU A 281 5.10 -15.26 -8.92
C LEU A 281 5.27 -14.22 -7.80
N ARG A 282 5.18 -14.65 -6.54
CA ARG A 282 5.36 -13.76 -5.38
C ARG A 282 6.77 -13.18 -5.31
N ARG A 283 7.80 -14.01 -5.50
CA ARG A 283 9.19 -13.56 -5.44
C ARG A 283 9.50 -12.55 -6.54
N ALA A 284 9.10 -12.83 -7.78
CA ALA A 284 9.33 -11.92 -8.90
C ALA A 284 8.66 -10.56 -8.70
N VAL A 285 7.42 -10.54 -8.20
CA VAL A 285 6.70 -9.28 -7.92
C VAL A 285 7.31 -8.55 -6.72
N SER A 286 7.74 -9.26 -5.69
CA SER A 286 8.45 -8.67 -4.55
C SER A 286 9.77 -8.03 -4.97
N ASP A 287 10.59 -8.75 -5.74
CA ASP A 287 11.90 -8.27 -6.20
C ASP A 287 11.79 -7.05 -7.11
N LYS A 288 10.80 -7.02 -8.00
CA LYS A 288 10.63 -5.95 -8.99
C LYS A 288 9.83 -4.75 -8.49
N HIS A 289 8.74 -4.99 -7.77
CA HIS A 289 7.78 -3.95 -7.39
C HIS A 289 7.76 -3.65 -5.89
N GLY A 290 8.38 -4.51 -5.07
CA GLY A 290 8.35 -4.34 -3.62
C GLY A 290 7.02 -4.75 -2.97
N PHE A 291 6.17 -5.51 -3.68
CA PHE A 291 4.89 -5.99 -3.14
C PHE A 291 4.91 -7.48 -2.84
N TYR A 292 4.25 -7.88 -1.74
CA TYR A 292 4.13 -9.26 -1.30
C TYR A 292 2.71 -9.78 -1.59
N LEU A 293 2.45 -10.17 -2.84
CA LEU A 293 1.11 -10.55 -3.31
C LEU A 293 0.43 -11.59 -2.42
N GLN A 294 -0.74 -11.27 -1.89
CA GLN A 294 -1.53 -12.18 -1.07
C GLN A 294 -2.37 -13.14 -1.95
N PRO A 295 -2.22 -14.47 -1.78
CA PRO A 295 -3.07 -15.42 -2.48
C PRO A 295 -4.55 -15.19 -2.16
N GLU A 296 -5.41 -15.28 -3.18
CA GLU A 296 -6.87 -15.22 -3.05
C GLU A 296 -7.49 -16.62 -3.05
N ILE A 297 -6.87 -17.57 -3.76
CA ILE A 297 -7.27 -18.98 -3.78
C ILE A 297 -6.98 -19.60 -2.42
N ILE A 298 -7.99 -20.27 -1.86
CA ILE A 298 -7.94 -20.87 -0.53
C ILE A 298 -7.49 -22.33 -0.64
N PRO A 299 -6.39 -22.72 0.02
CA PRO A 299 -5.97 -24.11 0.06
C PRO A 299 -6.79 -24.95 1.03
N VAL A 300 -7.07 -26.19 0.63
CA VAL A 300 -7.66 -27.19 1.52
C VAL A 300 -6.67 -27.62 2.60
N ASN A 301 -5.37 -27.66 2.26
CA ASN A 301 -4.29 -27.89 3.23
C ASN A 301 -4.06 -26.62 4.07
N PRO A 302 -4.25 -26.68 5.41
CA PRO A 302 -4.08 -25.51 6.28
C PRO A 302 -2.62 -25.06 6.43
N GLU A 303 -1.64 -25.89 6.08
CA GLU A 303 -0.22 -25.54 6.18
C GLU A 303 0.29 -24.73 4.98
N LEU A 304 -0.37 -24.85 3.82
CA LEU A 304 0.07 -24.24 2.57
C LEU A 304 0.20 -22.71 2.64
N PRO A 305 -0.72 -21.94 3.27
CA PRO A 305 -0.56 -20.50 3.41
C PRO A 305 0.74 -20.10 4.12
N SER A 306 1.12 -20.84 5.17
CA SER A 306 2.35 -20.61 5.91
C SER A 306 3.59 -20.94 5.07
N LEU A 307 3.55 -22.01 4.28
CA LEU A 307 4.62 -22.39 3.36
C LEU A 307 4.83 -21.36 2.23
N ILE A 308 3.75 -20.72 1.77
CA ILE A 308 3.79 -19.62 0.80
C ILE A 308 4.37 -18.35 1.44
N ALA A 309 3.90 -17.99 2.63
CA ALA A 309 4.33 -16.78 3.33
C ALA A 309 5.80 -16.82 3.75
N ASN A 310 6.32 -17.99 4.13
CA ASN A 310 7.69 -18.15 4.61
C ASN A 310 8.75 -18.15 3.50
N ASP A 311 8.38 -18.45 2.25
CA ASP A 311 9.33 -18.44 1.12
C ASP A 311 9.76 -17.01 0.72
N THR A 312 8.81 -16.08 0.76
CA THR A 312 9.04 -14.66 0.51
C THR A 312 8.52 -13.87 1.71
N PRO A 313 9.28 -13.85 2.84
CA PRO A 313 8.82 -13.27 4.08
C PRO A 313 8.68 -11.76 3.93
N ALA A 314 7.48 -11.26 4.18
CA ALA A 314 7.23 -9.83 4.17
C ALA A 314 7.85 -9.16 5.42
N PRO A 315 8.48 -7.98 5.27
CA PRO A 315 9.03 -7.21 6.38
C PRO A 315 7.97 -6.87 7.41
N ARG A 316 8.41 -6.86 8.66
CA ARG A 316 7.62 -6.44 9.81
C ARG A 316 7.80 -4.96 10.04
N VAL A 317 6.71 -4.21 9.91
CA VAL A 317 6.63 -2.78 10.14
C VAL A 317 5.94 -2.54 11.47
N ASN A 318 6.60 -1.82 12.38
CA ASN A 318 5.92 -1.23 13.53
C ASN A 318 5.50 0.20 13.21
N LEU A 319 4.21 0.41 13.00
CA LEU A 319 3.64 1.71 12.69
C LEU A 319 3.28 2.44 13.99
N LEU A 320 3.79 3.66 14.14
CA LEU A 320 3.49 4.52 15.28
C LEU A 320 2.45 5.55 14.87
N TYR A 321 1.43 5.72 15.70
CA TYR A 321 0.42 6.75 15.55
C TYR A 321 -0.05 7.25 16.93
N GLY A 322 -0.92 8.25 16.95
CA GLY A 322 -1.40 8.87 18.18
C GLY A 322 -0.52 10.03 18.61
N GLY A 323 0.26 9.85 19.68
CA GLY A 323 0.97 10.93 20.36
C GLY A 323 0.11 11.70 21.36
N VAL A 324 0.64 12.79 21.90
CA VAL A 324 0.01 13.62 22.96
C VAL A 324 -0.29 15.06 22.50
N SER A 325 -0.07 15.36 21.22
CA SER A 325 -0.34 16.68 20.66
C SER A 325 -1.85 16.92 20.48
N SER A 326 -2.21 18.17 20.20
CA SER A 326 -3.56 18.55 19.78
C SER A 326 -3.99 17.91 18.44
N GLU A 327 -3.05 17.40 17.65
CA GLU A 327 -3.28 16.77 16.34
C GLU A 327 -3.37 15.23 16.40
N ARG A 328 -3.50 14.66 17.61
CA ARG A 328 -3.57 13.23 17.86
C ARG A 328 -4.59 12.48 16.96
N GLU A 329 -5.80 13.00 16.82
CA GLU A 329 -6.85 12.33 16.03
C GLU A 329 -6.46 12.23 14.54
N VAL A 330 -5.77 13.26 14.02
CA VAL A 330 -5.23 13.26 12.65
C VAL A 330 -4.16 12.18 12.49
N SER A 331 -3.33 12.00 13.53
CA SER A 331 -2.31 10.95 13.54
C SER A 331 -2.92 9.55 13.56
N LEU A 332 -3.96 9.32 14.37
CA LEU A 332 -4.69 8.04 14.39
C LEU A 332 -5.31 7.71 13.03
N GLN A 333 -5.98 8.68 12.41
CA GLN A 333 -6.59 8.51 11.08
C GLN A 333 -5.53 8.25 10.00
N SER A 334 -4.45 9.05 9.98
CA SER A 334 -3.34 8.87 9.04
C SER A 334 -2.66 7.51 9.22
N GLY A 335 -2.41 7.09 10.46
CA GLY A 335 -1.79 5.81 10.78
C GLY A 335 -2.66 4.63 10.35
N ALA A 336 -3.98 4.71 10.49
CA ALA A 336 -4.89 3.67 10.00
C ALA A 336 -4.84 3.52 8.46
N VAL A 337 -4.78 4.63 7.72
CA VAL A 337 -4.66 4.64 6.26
C VAL A 337 -3.32 4.03 5.80
N VAL A 338 -2.21 4.45 6.41
CA VAL A 338 -0.87 3.91 6.11
C VAL A 338 -0.80 2.42 6.45
N ALA A 339 -1.34 2.00 7.60
CA ALA A 339 -1.38 0.59 7.98
C ALA A 339 -2.18 -0.26 6.99
N LYS A 340 -3.32 0.25 6.51
CA LYS A 340 -4.13 -0.42 5.48
C LYS A 340 -3.34 -0.55 4.17
N ALA A 341 -2.70 0.51 3.70
CA ALA A 341 -1.90 0.48 2.48
C ALA A 341 -0.73 -0.52 2.58
N LEU A 342 0.02 -0.50 3.68
CA LEU A 342 1.10 -1.47 3.90
C LEU A 342 0.59 -2.93 3.97
N ARG A 343 -0.56 -3.18 4.61
CA ARG A 343 -1.19 -4.51 4.64
C ARG A 343 -1.66 -4.96 3.25
N ASN A 344 -2.23 -4.05 2.45
CA ASN A 344 -2.60 -4.31 1.05
C ASN A 344 -1.38 -4.65 0.19
N ALA A 345 -0.26 -3.97 0.42
CA ALA A 345 1.04 -4.27 -0.17
C ALA A 345 1.69 -5.57 0.33
N GLY A 346 1.09 -6.21 1.35
CA GLY A 346 1.47 -7.51 1.87
C GLY A 346 2.47 -7.50 3.04
N PHE A 347 2.78 -6.33 3.62
CA PHE A 347 3.63 -6.20 4.79
C PHE A 347 2.96 -6.74 6.06
N LYS A 348 3.78 -7.17 7.03
CA LYS A 348 3.30 -7.49 8.39
C LYS A 348 3.31 -6.20 9.21
N VAL A 349 2.13 -5.68 9.55
CA VAL A 349 2.01 -4.36 10.21
C VAL A 349 1.42 -4.50 11.61
N ASP A 350 2.27 -4.22 12.60
CA ASP A 350 1.87 -4.00 13.98
C ASP A 350 1.69 -2.51 14.21
N ILE A 351 0.64 -2.13 14.94
CA ILE A 351 0.34 -0.73 15.23
C ILE A 351 0.56 -0.46 16.72
N THR A 352 1.27 0.61 17.04
CA THR A 352 1.52 1.06 18.41
C THR A 352 0.96 2.48 18.61
N ASP A 353 -0.04 2.59 19.48
CA ASP A 353 -0.53 3.89 19.98
C ASP A 353 0.46 4.46 20.99
N ILE A 354 1.36 5.32 20.54
CA ILE A 354 2.39 5.89 21.39
C ILE A 354 1.82 7.05 22.23
N ARG A 355 2.01 6.98 23.55
CA ARG A 355 1.53 7.98 24.51
C ARG A 355 2.67 8.68 25.25
N THR A 356 3.85 8.08 25.26
CA THR A 356 5.07 8.61 25.86
C THR A 356 6.20 8.45 24.84
N CYS A 357 7.16 9.37 24.84
CA CYS A 357 8.32 9.26 23.96
C CYS A 357 9.30 8.23 24.52
N GLU A 358 9.07 6.95 24.20
CA GLU A 358 9.89 5.82 24.64
C GLU A 358 10.05 4.78 23.53
N ILE A 359 11.12 3.98 23.61
CA ILE A 359 11.33 2.85 22.71
C ILE A 359 10.62 1.63 23.27
N THR A 360 9.68 1.07 22.50
CA THR A 360 8.88 -0.08 22.94
C THR A 360 9.48 -1.41 22.45
N PRO A 361 9.10 -2.55 23.07
CA PRO A 361 9.50 -3.87 22.57
C PRO A 361 9.07 -4.15 21.13
N GLU A 362 7.91 -3.64 20.70
CA GLU A 362 7.38 -3.80 19.35
C GLU A 362 8.27 -3.11 18.31
N MET A 363 8.79 -1.91 18.63
CA MET A 363 9.75 -1.21 17.78
C MET A 363 11.03 -2.03 17.60
N LYS A 364 11.54 -2.64 18.68
CA LYS A 364 12.75 -3.47 18.65
C LYS A 364 12.56 -4.80 17.90
N ALA A 365 11.33 -5.31 17.87
CA ALA A 365 11.00 -6.58 17.21
C ALA A 365 10.63 -6.43 15.72
N ALA A 366 10.59 -5.20 15.20
CA ALA A 366 10.27 -4.90 13.81
C ALA A 366 11.54 -4.72 12.95
N ASP A 367 11.39 -4.94 11.64
CA ASP A 367 12.46 -4.67 10.66
C ASP A 367 12.61 -3.17 10.40
N VAL A 368 11.51 -2.42 10.56
CA VAL A 368 11.44 -0.97 10.38
C VAL A 368 10.31 -0.36 11.22
N VAL A 369 10.57 0.82 11.78
CA VAL A 369 9.57 1.66 12.45
C VAL A 369 9.01 2.68 11.45
N TYR A 370 7.70 2.88 11.43
CA TYR A 370 7.04 3.87 10.56
C TYR A 370 6.32 4.90 11.43
N PRO A 371 6.95 6.05 11.74
CA PRO A 371 6.30 7.13 12.46
C PRO A 371 5.23 7.82 11.60
N VAL A 372 3.99 7.86 12.08
CA VAL A 372 2.88 8.63 11.53
C VAL A 372 2.31 9.51 12.66
N LEU A 373 3.16 10.38 13.19
CA LEU A 373 2.87 11.23 14.35
C LEU A 373 2.79 12.70 13.90
N HIS A 374 1.96 13.48 14.59
CA HIS A 374 1.82 14.91 14.36
C HIS A 374 2.17 15.72 15.60
N GLY A 375 3.05 16.70 15.44
CA GLY A 375 3.52 17.59 16.51
C GLY A 375 4.35 16.94 17.63
N GLY A 376 4.97 17.80 18.44
CA GLY A 376 5.78 17.39 19.60
C GLY A 376 6.92 16.44 19.25
N PHE A 377 7.14 15.45 20.14
CA PHE A 377 8.25 14.49 20.03
C PHE A 377 8.26 13.66 18.73
N GLY A 378 7.13 13.65 18.00
CA GLY A 378 6.99 12.97 16.73
C GLY A 378 7.76 13.68 15.61
N GLU A 379 7.76 15.01 15.58
CA GLU A 379 8.29 15.82 14.47
C GLU A 379 9.59 16.57 14.82
N ASP A 380 9.81 16.87 16.10
CA ASP A 380 10.90 17.72 16.61
C ASP A 380 12.30 17.07 16.65
N GLY A 381 12.39 15.78 16.29
CA GLY A 381 13.63 15.01 16.31
C GLY A 381 13.86 14.20 17.59
N THR A 382 13.02 14.31 18.62
CA THR A 382 13.19 13.61 19.90
C THR A 382 13.06 12.10 19.74
N LEU A 383 11.96 11.62 19.15
CA LEU A 383 11.79 10.18 18.90
C LEU A 383 12.83 9.66 17.91
N GLN A 384 13.13 10.43 16.86
CA GLN A 384 14.13 10.05 15.85
C GLN A 384 15.51 9.83 16.48
N LYS A 385 15.88 10.67 17.46
CA LYS A 385 17.15 10.52 18.17
C LYS A 385 17.19 9.21 18.96
N MET A 386 16.11 8.86 19.64
CA MET A 386 16.03 7.59 20.38
C MET A 386 16.09 6.38 19.45
N LEU A 387 15.44 6.45 18.28
CA LEU A 387 15.51 5.42 17.26
C LEU A 387 16.94 5.27 16.70
N GLU A 388 17.65 6.39 16.48
CA GLU A 388 19.05 6.40 16.06
C GLU A 388 19.99 5.80 17.12
N GLU A 389 19.81 6.17 18.40
CA GLU A 389 20.60 5.66 19.52
C GLU A 389 20.44 4.13 19.71
N GLU A 390 19.24 3.60 19.48
CA GLU A 390 18.95 2.16 19.51
C GLU A 390 19.25 1.45 18.18
N SER A 391 19.81 2.16 17.18
CA SER A 391 20.10 1.61 15.84
C SER A 391 18.88 1.00 15.14
N LEU A 392 17.68 1.52 15.43
CA LEU A 392 16.45 1.10 14.81
C LEU A 392 16.27 1.80 13.46
N ARG A 393 15.90 1.05 12.43
CA ARG A 393 15.58 1.61 11.12
C ARG A 393 14.19 2.22 11.20
N PHE A 394 14.03 3.44 10.69
CA PHE A 394 12.73 4.09 10.65
C PHE A 394 12.53 4.91 9.39
N VAL A 395 11.27 5.07 8.96
CA VAL A 395 10.88 5.95 7.86
C VAL A 395 10.89 7.42 8.30
N GLY A 396 11.41 8.29 7.44
CA GLY A 396 11.44 9.74 7.67
C GLY A 396 12.84 10.29 7.99
N SER A 397 12.88 11.60 8.21
CA SER A 397 14.12 12.34 8.42
C SER A 397 14.80 12.03 9.76
N GLY A 398 16.13 12.07 9.80
CA GLY A 398 16.91 11.86 11.03
C GLY A 398 16.73 13.00 12.04
N SER A 399 17.17 12.80 13.29
CA SER A 399 16.91 13.72 14.40
C SER A 399 17.40 15.16 14.15
N ALA A 400 18.58 15.32 13.55
CA ALA A 400 19.15 16.63 13.23
C ALA A 400 18.33 17.39 12.18
N ALA A 401 17.91 16.70 11.12
CA ALA A 401 17.08 17.29 10.07
C ALA A 401 15.68 17.62 10.59
N SER A 402 15.08 16.73 11.37
CA SER A 402 13.78 16.93 11.99
C SER A 402 13.75 18.16 12.90
N ARG A 403 14.75 18.31 13.78
CA ARG A 403 14.89 19.51 14.62
C ARG A 403 15.07 20.79 13.81
N LEU A 404 15.89 20.74 12.76
CA LEU A 404 16.17 21.90 11.90
C LEU A 404 14.92 22.37 11.16
N VAL A 405 14.13 21.42 10.62
CA VAL A 405 12.90 21.70 9.89
C VAL A 405 11.81 22.24 10.82
N MET A 406 11.69 21.69 12.03
CA MET A 406 10.71 22.15 13.01
C MET A 406 11.03 23.55 13.55
N GLU A 407 12.31 23.88 13.73
CA GLU A 407 12.74 25.16 14.30
C GLU A 407 12.81 26.25 13.20
N LYS A 408 11.81 27.15 13.20
CA LYS A 408 11.61 28.14 12.13
C LYS A 408 12.77 29.12 11.99
N ILE A 409 13.39 29.58 13.08
CA ILE A 409 14.51 30.52 13.04
C ILE A 409 15.74 29.86 12.42
N ALA A 410 16.07 28.62 12.79
CA ALA A 410 17.16 27.85 12.20
C ALA A 410 16.90 27.54 10.73
N THR A 411 15.65 27.27 10.35
CA THR A 411 15.25 27.16 8.95
C THR A 411 15.55 28.46 8.20
N LYS A 412 15.12 29.64 8.68
CA LYS A 412 15.43 30.93 8.04
C LYS A 412 16.94 31.17 7.90
N LYS A 413 17.71 30.92 8.96
CA LYS A 413 19.19 30.99 8.94
C LYS A 413 19.81 30.02 7.92
N LEU A 414 19.21 28.85 7.68
CA LEU A 414 19.66 27.95 6.62
C LEU A 414 19.37 28.55 5.24
N LEU A 415 18.14 29.04 5.02
CA LEU A 415 17.74 29.65 3.74
C LEU A 415 18.66 30.80 3.33
N ASP A 416 18.99 31.69 4.26
CA ASP A 416 19.93 32.79 4.00
C ASP A 416 21.32 32.27 3.59
N ARG A 417 21.85 31.26 4.31
CA ARG A 417 23.16 30.66 4.01
C ARG A 417 23.22 30.01 2.64
N ILE A 418 22.13 29.43 2.18
CA ILE A 418 22.05 28.77 0.87
C ILE A 418 21.46 29.67 -0.21
N ALA A 419 21.19 30.95 0.09
CA ALA A 419 20.57 31.91 -0.81
C ALA A 419 19.26 31.38 -1.43
N LEU A 420 18.35 30.84 -0.60
CA LEU A 420 16.98 30.54 -0.99
C LEU A 420 16.04 31.67 -0.57
N PRO A 421 15.13 32.14 -1.45
CA PRO A 421 14.21 33.21 -1.11
C PRO A 421 13.26 32.85 0.04
N THR A 422 13.12 33.78 0.98
CA THR A 422 12.13 33.79 2.06
C THR A 422 11.65 35.22 2.27
N ALA A 423 10.48 35.40 2.90
CA ALA A 423 10.05 36.69 3.38
C ALA A 423 11.13 37.33 4.29
N PRO A 424 11.35 38.67 4.22
CA PRO A 424 12.18 39.39 5.17
C PRO A 424 11.77 39.06 6.60
N TRP A 425 12.75 38.80 7.46
CA TRP A 425 12.48 38.28 8.80
C TRP A 425 13.41 38.91 9.86
N ALA A 426 13.02 38.76 11.12
CA ALA A 426 13.76 39.17 12.30
C ALA A 426 13.42 38.27 13.49
N VAL A 427 14.21 38.36 14.56
CA VAL A 427 13.94 37.70 15.85
C VAL A 427 13.70 38.77 16.90
N VAL A 428 12.66 38.60 17.69
CA VAL A 428 12.37 39.41 18.87
C VAL A 428 12.41 38.54 20.11
N THR A 429 12.87 39.10 21.22
CA THR A 429 12.99 38.40 22.51
C THR A 429 12.26 39.18 23.58
N ARG A 430 12.02 38.55 24.74
CA ARG A 430 11.41 39.23 25.89
C ARG A 430 12.16 40.51 26.28
N ASP A 431 13.48 40.49 26.17
CA ASP A 431 14.36 41.62 26.51
C ASP A 431 14.45 42.66 25.38
N ASN A 432 14.21 42.26 24.13
CA ASN A 432 14.27 43.13 22.97
C ASN A 432 13.01 42.99 22.10
N ARG A 433 11.96 43.68 22.53
CA ARG A 433 10.63 43.71 21.90
C ARG A 433 10.48 44.75 20.79
N LYS A 434 11.55 45.45 20.43
CA LYS A 434 11.49 46.55 19.44
C LYS A 434 11.06 46.01 18.09
N PHE A 435 10.16 46.75 17.43
CA PHE A 435 9.76 46.45 16.07
C PHE A 435 11.00 46.57 15.13
N PRO A 436 11.30 45.56 14.30
CA PRO A 436 12.46 45.59 13.40
C PRO A 436 12.31 46.66 12.30
N GLU A 437 13.28 47.58 12.20
CA GLU A 437 13.20 48.76 11.31
C GLU A 437 13.10 48.41 9.82
N HIS A 438 13.57 47.24 9.39
CA HIS A 438 13.52 46.77 8.01
C HIS A 438 12.20 46.09 7.62
N LEU A 439 11.29 45.88 8.56
CA LEU A 439 9.97 45.29 8.31
C LEU A 439 8.88 46.36 8.25
N LYS A 440 7.71 46.01 7.70
CA LYS A 440 6.52 46.86 7.68
C LYS A 440 5.28 46.04 8.04
N PHE A 441 4.32 46.66 8.72
CA PHE A 441 3.02 46.02 8.91
C PHE A 441 2.27 45.84 7.56
N PRO A 442 1.53 44.73 7.38
CA PRO A 442 1.36 43.62 8.31
C PRO A 442 2.58 42.70 8.41
N VAL A 443 2.79 42.08 9.58
CA VAL A 443 3.81 41.04 9.83
C VAL A 443 3.16 39.77 10.40
N MET A 444 3.83 38.64 10.26
CA MET A 444 3.48 37.38 10.92
C MET A 444 4.44 37.14 12.08
N ILE A 445 3.90 36.90 13.27
CA ILE A 445 4.65 36.42 14.44
C ILE A 445 4.45 34.91 14.52
N LYS A 446 5.54 34.17 14.72
CA LYS A 446 5.53 32.70 14.82
C LYS A 446 6.36 32.22 16.00
N ALA A 447 5.78 31.34 16.82
CA ALA A 447 6.53 30.56 17.79
C ALA A 447 7.49 29.58 17.06
N PRO A 448 8.79 29.54 17.38
CA PRO A 448 9.76 28.86 16.53
C PRO A 448 9.59 27.33 16.49
N SER A 449 9.21 26.71 17.61
CA SER A 449 9.17 25.24 17.77
C SER A 449 7.77 24.63 17.75
N GLU A 450 6.72 25.43 17.55
CA GLU A 450 5.33 24.95 17.52
C GLU A 450 4.88 24.60 16.09
N GLY A 451 3.86 23.76 15.93
CA GLY A 451 3.30 23.43 14.61
C GLY A 451 2.58 24.62 13.97
N SER A 452 2.21 24.50 12.68
CA SER A 452 1.61 25.59 11.88
C SER A 452 0.19 26.02 12.28
N SER A 453 -0.28 25.59 13.46
CA SER A 453 -1.64 25.79 13.97
C SER A 453 -1.65 26.45 15.36
N VAL A 454 -0.49 26.51 16.03
CA VAL A 454 -0.31 27.08 17.36
C VAL A 454 0.77 28.15 17.27
N GLY A 455 0.49 29.34 17.79
CA GLY A 455 1.45 30.44 17.81
C GLY A 455 1.79 31.02 16.43
N ILE A 456 0.76 31.29 15.61
CA ILE A 456 0.89 32.04 14.35
C ILE A 456 -0.14 33.18 14.38
N VAL A 457 0.35 34.42 14.47
CA VAL A 457 -0.50 35.62 14.56
C VAL A 457 -0.11 36.63 13.50
N LYS A 458 -1.12 37.13 12.78
CA LYS A 458 -0.96 38.28 11.88
C LYS A 458 -1.15 39.57 12.66
N VAL A 459 -0.14 40.42 12.66
CA VAL A 459 -0.19 41.76 13.28
C VAL A 459 -0.29 42.79 12.16
N SER A 460 -1.39 43.53 12.12
CA SER A 460 -1.71 44.44 11.01
C SER A 460 -1.36 45.89 11.29
N SER A 461 -1.11 46.25 12.54
CA SER A 461 -0.85 47.62 12.96
C SER A 461 0.11 47.70 14.15
N PRO A 462 0.76 48.86 14.38
CA PRO A 462 1.59 49.08 15.57
C PRO A 462 0.85 48.86 16.90
N ASP A 463 -0.45 49.20 16.95
CA ASP A 463 -1.25 49.12 18.18
C ASP A 463 -1.51 47.67 18.62
N GLU A 464 -1.42 46.71 17.69
CA GLU A 464 -1.57 45.27 17.97
C GLU A 464 -0.26 44.62 18.45
N TRP A 465 0.88 45.28 18.27
CA TRP A 465 2.22 44.68 18.41
C TRP A 465 2.49 44.13 19.81
N ASP A 466 2.37 44.96 20.84
CA ASP A 466 2.73 44.55 22.19
C ASP A 466 1.81 43.46 22.73
N ASN A 467 0.51 43.53 22.42
CA ASN A 467 -0.45 42.51 22.81
C ASN A 467 -0.18 41.18 22.11
N ALA A 468 0.14 41.20 20.81
CA ALA A 468 0.50 39.98 20.08
C ALA A 468 1.77 39.33 20.65
N LEU A 469 2.78 40.13 21.01
CA LEU A 469 3.99 39.62 21.66
C LEU A 469 3.70 39.00 23.03
N ASP A 470 2.85 39.62 23.86
CA ASP A 470 2.51 39.10 25.19
C ASP A 470 1.81 37.73 25.12
N GLU A 471 0.97 37.52 24.10
CA GLU A 471 0.32 36.23 23.85
C GLU A 471 1.32 35.19 23.35
N GLU A 472 2.16 35.54 22.38
CA GLU A 472 3.07 34.60 21.73
C GLU A 472 4.26 34.20 22.60
N PHE A 473 4.76 35.12 23.44
CA PHE A 473 5.78 34.79 24.44
C PHE A 473 5.28 33.82 25.52
N LYS A 474 4.01 33.40 25.53
CA LYS A 474 3.58 32.29 26.40
C LYS A 474 4.11 30.94 25.92
N TYR A 475 4.47 30.83 24.63
CA TYR A 475 4.88 29.59 23.99
C TYR A 475 6.39 29.49 23.74
N ALA A 476 7.10 30.62 23.62
CA ALA A 476 8.54 30.64 23.37
C ALA A 476 9.23 31.87 23.98
N ASP A 477 10.56 31.81 24.13
CA ASP A 477 11.38 32.94 24.61
C ASP A 477 11.90 33.84 23.48
N GLU A 478 11.99 33.28 22.28
CA GLU A 478 12.30 33.98 21.03
C GLU A 478 11.12 33.81 20.07
N LEU A 479 10.78 34.86 19.33
CA LEU A 479 9.72 34.81 18.32
C LEU A 479 10.27 35.19 16.95
N LEU A 480 9.88 34.43 15.94
CA LEU A 480 10.14 34.78 14.55
C LEU A 480 9.11 35.81 14.09
N VAL A 481 9.59 36.90 13.51
CA VAL A 481 8.76 37.94 12.91
C VAL A 481 9.10 38.01 11.43
N GLU A 482 8.14 37.75 10.55
CA GLU A 482 8.34 37.82 9.10
C GLU A 482 7.37 38.78 8.44
N GLN A 483 7.81 39.41 7.35
CA GLN A 483 6.95 40.26 6.53
C GLN A 483 5.76 39.43 6.03
N PHE A 484 4.53 39.92 6.24
CA PHE A 484 3.37 39.27 5.64
C PHE A 484 3.42 39.49 4.13
N VAL A 485 3.47 38.39 3.38
CA VAL A 485 3.42 38.39 1.92
C VAL A 485 2.02 37.94 1.49
N LYS A 486 1.43 38.66 0.54
CA LYS A 486 0.21 38.24 -0.13
C LYS A 486 0.59 37.59 -1.46
N GLY A 487 0.08 36.39 -1.71
CA GLY A 487 0.49 35.61 -2.88
C GLY A 487 -0.33 34.34 -3.07
N VAL A 488 0.12 33.51 -4.02
CA VAL A 488 -0.45 32.18 -4.26
C VAL A 488 0.28 31.17 -3.39
N GLU A 489 -0.45 30.47 -2.52
CA GLU A 489 0.12 29.43 -1.67
C GLU A 489 0.26 28.13 -2.46
N ILE A 490 1.48 27.58 -2.45
CA ILE A 490 1.77 26.28 -3.06
C ILE A 490 2.58 25.41 -2.10
N THR A 491 2.43 24.11 -2.23
CA THR A 491 3.28 23.15 -1.57
C THR A 491 3.98 22.24 -2.57
N VAL A 492 5.22 21.87 -2.28
CA VAL A 492 6.04 21.00 -3.11
C VAL A 492 6.39 19.73 -2.34
N PRO A 493 5.81 18.57 -2.71
CA PRO A 493 6.11 17.29 -2.10
C PRO A 493 7.39 16.66 -2.68
N ILE A 494 8.18 16.05 -1.81
CA ILE A 494 9.40 15.31 -2.13
C ILE A 494 9.29 13.93 -1.49
N ILE A 495 9.45 12.87 -2.29
CA ILE A 495 9.47 11.47 -1.83
C ILE A 495 10.74 10.82 -2.39
N ASN A 496 11.60 10.28 -1.53
CA ASN A 496 12.85 9.62 -1.88
C ASN A 496 13.73 10.44 -2.83
N SER A 497 13.98 11.71 -2.49
CA SER A 497 14.72 12.70 -3.31
C SER A 497 14.12 12.99 -4.70
N LYS A 498 12.93 12.49 -5.01
CA LYS A 498 12.18 12.86 -6.23
C LYS A 498 11.17 13.95 -5.87
N VAL A 499 11.24 15.05 -6.60
CA VAL A 499 10.28 16.16 -6.49
C VAL A 499 9.03 15.82 -7.31
N TYR A 500 7.86 15.99 -6.70
CA TYR A 500 6.57 15.76 -7.34
C TYR A 500 5.94 17.07 -7.80
N GLU A 501 4.82 16.97 -8.50
CA GLU A 501 4.10 18.16 -8.94
C GLU A 501 3.62 18.99 -7.74
N ALA A 502 3.73 20.32 -7.85
CA ALA A 502 3.28 21.20 -6.79
C ALA A 502 1.75 21.15 -6.66
N ILE A 503 1.26 21.59 -5.51
CA ILE A 503 -0.16 21.72 -5.24
C ILE A 503 -0.44 23.15 -4.84
N GLU A 504 -1.29 23.82 -5.59
CA GLU A 504 -1.85 25.12 -5.23
C GLU A 504 -2.96 24.94 -4.20
N ILE A 505 -2.91 25.75 -3.15
CA ILE A 505 -3.84 25.75 -2.02
C ILE A 505 -4.65 27.04 -2.10
N VAL A 506 -5.98 26.91 -2.25
CA VAL A 506 -6.90 28.04 -2.29
C VAL A 506 -7.86 27.95 -1.12
N SER A 507 -7.54 28.68 -0.04
CA SER A 507 -8.39 28.79 1.14
C SER A 507 -9.52 29.81 0.90
N PRO A 508 -10.79 29.49 1.23
CA PRO A 508 -11.92 30.40 1.06
C PRO A 508 -11.85 31.63 1.96
N SER A 509 -11.16 31.56 3.10
CA SER A 509 -10.92 32.70 4.01
C SER A 509 -9.69 33.52 3.63
N GLY A 510 -8.90 33.09 2.63
CA GLY A 510 -7.64 33.72 2.24
C GLY A 510 -6.46 33.47 3.19
N PHE A 511 -6.64 32.63 4.21
CA PHE A 511 -5.59 32.19 5.14
C PHE A 511 -5.70 30.68 5.36
N TYR A 512 -4.58 29.94 5.30
CA TYR A 512 -4.56 28.48 5.43
C TYR A 512 -4.20 28.04 6.86
N ASP A 513 -5.13 28.24 7.78
CA ASP A 513 -5.03 27.86 9.19
C ASP A 513 -5.57 26.45 9.47
N TYR A 514 -5.61 26.06 10.76
CA TYR A 514 -6.17 24.77 11.20
C TYR A 514 -7.63 24.56 10.75
N ASP A 515 -8.43 25.62 10.71
CA ASP A 515 -9.82 25.54 10.24
C ASP A 515 -9.86 25.20 8.74
N ALA A 516 -9.05 25.90 7.93
CA ALA A 516 -8.91 25.64 6.50
C ALA A 516 -8.28 24.27 6.18
N LYS A 517 -7.48 23.71 7.09
CA LYS A 517 -6.85 22.39 6.96
C LYS A 517 -7.78 21.23 7.32
N TYR A 518 -8.65 21.41 8.33
CA TYR A 518 -9.35 20.27 8.96
C TYR A 518 -10.82 20.48 9.32
N LEU A 519 -11.30 21.71 9.54
CA LEU A 519 -12.64 21.96 10.08
C LEU A 519 -13.63 22.53 9.06
N TYR A 520 -13.14 23.18 8.00
CA TYR A 520 -13.91 23.71 6.87
C TYR A 520 -15.12 24.59 7.23
N LYS A 521 -15.07 25.30 8.37
CA LYS A 521 -16.24 26.07 8.85
C LYS A 521 -16.63 27.22 7.92
N ASN A 522 -15.66 27.73 7.14
CA ASN A 522 -15.84 28.85 6.22
C ASN A 522 -15.85 28.42 4.74
N GLY A 523 -16.08 27.14 4.45
CA GLY A 523 -16.04 26.55 3.11
C GLY A 523 -14.84 25.61 2.91
N GLU A 524 -14.87 24.83 1.83
CA GLU A 524 -13.82 23.86 1.52
C GLU A 524 -12.60 24.53 0.87
N THR A 525 -11.40 24.22 1.38
CA THR A 525 -10.14 24.55 0.71
C THR A 525 -10.01 23.76 -0.58
N GLN A 526 -9.70 24.44 -1.68
CA GLN A 526 -9.48 23.81 -2.98
C GLN A 526 -8.00 23.52 -3.20
N TYR A 527 -7.72 22.35 -3.78
CA TYR A 527 -6.37 21.90 -4.09
C TYR A 527 -6.23 21.66 -5.59
N PHE A 528 -5.25 22.30 -6.24
CA PHE A 528 -4.99 22.11 -7.67
C PHE A 528 -3.60 21.55 -7.90
N THR A 529 -3.53 20.41 -8.59
CA THR A 529 -2.26 19.78 -9.00
C THR A 529 -2.38 19.36 -10.48
N PRO A 530 -1.64 20.00 -11.41
CA PRO A 530 -0.71 21.12 -11.18
C PRO A 530 -1.43 22.42 -10.73
N PRO A 531 -0.68 23.41 -10.19
CA PRO A 531 -1.19 24.75 -9.95
C PRO A 531 -1.86 25.35 -11.19
N LYS A 532 -2.97 26.06 -11.01
CA LYS A 532 -3.74 26.70 -12.09
C LYS A 532 -3.41 28.18 -12.26
N SER A 533 -3.07 28.84 -11.16
CA SER A 533 -2.89 30.30 -11.13
C SER A 533 -1.46 30.74 -11.42
N LEU A 534 -0.55 29.80 -11.69
CA LEU A 534 0.88 30.05 -11.83
C LEU A 534 1.45 29.52 -13.15
N PRO A 535 2.38 30.24 -13.79
CA PRO A 535 3.15 29.71 -14.91
C PRO A 535 4.00 28.50 -14.51
N SER A 536 4.18 27.54 -15.41
CA SER A 536 5.00 26.34 -15.15
C SER A 536 6.44 26.68 -14.75
N SER A 537 7.02 27.74 -15.30
CA SER A 537 8.38 28.19 -14.94
C SER A 537 8.52 28.60 -13.46
N VAL A 538 7.47 29.16 -12.87
CA VAL A 538 7.44 29.53 -11.44
C VAL A 538 7.32 28.29 -10.57
N VAL A 539 6.50 27.33 -11.00
CA VAL A 539 6.33 26.03 -10.33
C VAL A 539 7.63 25.23 -10.38
N ASP A 540 8.31 25.19 -11.53
CA ASP A 540 9.61 24.53 -11.69
C ASP A 540 10.68 25.17 -10.82
N LEU A 541 10.71 26.50 -10.70
CA LEU A 541 11.61 27.20 -9.79
C LEU A 541 11.35 26.85 -8.32
N ALA A 542 10.08 26.74 -7.90
CA ALA A 542 9.73 26.29 -6.55
C ALA A 542 10.19 24.84 -6.31
N LYS A 543 10.10 23.97 -7.32
CA LYS A 543 10.59 22.57 -7.27
C LYS A 543 12.11 22.51 -7.12
N GLU A 544 12.85 23.37 -7.82
CA GLU A 544 14.30 23.53 -7.64
C GLU A 544 14.67 24.01 -6.23
N TYR A 545 13.93 24.98 -5.68
CA TYR A 545 14.14 25.46 -4.32
C TYR A 545 13.85 24.39 -3.28
N ALA A 546 12.76 23.63 -3.45
CA ALA A 546 12.36 22.57 -2.53
C ALA A 546 13.43 21.47 -2.44
N ILE A 547 13.98 21.00 -3.56
CA ILE A 547 15.02 19.96 -3.54
C ILE A 547 16.35 20.48 -2.99
N LYS A 548 16.69 21.74 -3.24
CA LYS A 548 17.87 22.38 -2.66
C LYS A 548 17.74 22.47 -1.13
N PHE A 549 16.58 22.87 -0.62
CA PHE A 549 16.30 22.87 0.82
C PHE A 549 16.35 21.46 1.41
N TYR A 550 15.70 20.48 0.77
CA TYR A 550 15.70 19.08 1.20
C TYR A 550 17.12 18.54 1.45
N HIS A 551 18.04 18.75 0.50
CA HIS A 551 19.42 18.32 0.65
C HIS A 551 20.19 19.15 1.69
N ALA A 552 20.01 20.48 1.71
CA ALA A 552 20.69 21.36 2.66
C ALA A 552 20.29 21.10 4.12
N ALA A 553 19.04 20.73 4.35
CA ALA A 553 18.51 20.40 5.67
C ALA A 553 18.87 18.97 6.12
N GLY A 554 19.44 18.14 5.24
CA GLY A 554 19.73 16.74 5.53
C GLY A 554 18.47 15.87 5.61
N CYS A 555 17.37 16.30 5.00
CA CYS A 555 16.12 15.55 4.98
C CYS A 555 16.27 14.26 4.15
N ARG A 556 15.47 13.26 4.49
CA ARG A 556 15.39 11.98 3.77
C ARG A 556 13.95 11.45 3.74
N ASP A 557 13.71 10.54 2.81
CA ASP A 557 12.44 9.80 2.58
C ASP A 557 11.25 10.66 2.16
N ILE A 558 10.81 11.59 2.99
CA ILE A 558 9.62 12.40 2.74
C ILE A 558 9.83 13.82 3.29
N LEU A 559 9.43 14.81 2.51
CA LEU A 559 9.36 16.21 2.93
C LEU A 559 8.26 16.89 2.13
N ARG A 560 7.52 17.78 2.79
CA ARG A 560 6.67 18.76 2.13
C ARG A 560 7.29 20.14 2.35
N VAL A 561 7.39 20.95 1.30
CA VAL A 561 7.94 22.32 1.41
C VAL A 561 6.87 23.31 0.98
N ASP A 562 6.51 24.22 1.87
CA ASP A 562 5.44 25.18 1.68
C ASP A 562 6.03 26.54 1.22
N PHE A 563 5.40 27.15 0.22
CA PHE A 563 5.81 28.41 -0.40
C PHE A 563 4.63 29.36 -0.53
N ILE A 564 4.94 30.65 -0.54
CA ILE A 564 4.07 31.69 -1.07
C ILE A 564 4.72 32.33 -2.28
N VAL A 565 4.01 32.35 -3.41
CA VAL A 565 4.46 33.01 -4.63
C VAL A 565 3.93 34.43 -4.63
N ASP A 566 4.82 35.41 -4.57
CA ASP A 566 4.46 36.83 -4.53
C ASP A 566 3.96 37.35 -5.90
N SER A 567 3.62 38.64 -5.94
CA SER A 567 3.13 39.30 -7.15
C SER A 567 4.16 39.37 -8.28
N ASP A 568 5.45 39.25 -7.97
CA ASP A 568 6.53 39.25 -8.95
C ASP A 568 6.83 37.83 -9.47
N GLY A 569 6.10 36.84 -8.98
CA GLY A 569 6.26 35.44 -9.37
C GLY A 569 7.43 34.74 -8.68
N VAL A 570 7.93 35.28 -7.56
CA VAL A 570 9.03 34.68 -6.80
C VAL A 570 8.47 33.70 -5.75
N PRO A 571 8.83 32.41 -5.79
CA PRO A 571 8.48 31.47 -4.73
C PRO A 571 9.31 31.76 -3.47
N LEU A 572 8.66 32.29 -2.44
CA LEU A 572 9.25 32.52 -1.12
C LEU A 572 8.95 31.33 -0.23
N MET A 573 9.99 30.66 0.26
CA MET A 573 9.82 29.49 1.12
C MET A 573 9.32 29.91 2.50
N LEU A 574 8.26 29.24 2.97
CA LEU A 574 7.65 29.46 4.28
C LEU A 574 8.26 28.52 5.32
N GLU A 575 8.07 27.22 5.14
CA GLU A 575 8.50 26.17 6.06
C GLU A 575 8.58 24.79 5.37
N GLY A 576 9.20 23.83 6.05
CA GLY A 576 9.18 22.42 5.66
C GLY A 576 8.39 21.59 6.67
N ASN A 577 7.86 20.45 6.23
CA ASN A 577 7.24 19.46 7.10
C ASN A 577 7.82 18.06 6.78
N ASN A 578 8.54 17.50 7.75
CA ASN A 578 9.28 16.24 7.67
C ASN A 578 8.44 14.99 7.97
N LEU A 579 7.22 15.14 8.50
CA LEU A 579 6.24 14.07 8.71
C LEU A 579 4.84 14.53 8.27
N PRO A 580 4.65 14.77 6.97
CA PRO A 580 3.38 15.30 6.47
C PRO A 580 2.26 14.27 6.65
N GLY A 581 1.02 14.75 6.74
CA GLY A 581 -0.18 13.91 6.80
C GLY A 581 -0.25 12.89 5.65
N ASN A 582 -0.78 11.71 5.96
CA ASN A 582 -0.82 10.55 5.06
C ASN A 582 -2.24 10.01 4.82
N THR A 583 -3.26 10.87 4.93
CA THR A 583 -4.63 10.52 4.54
C THR A 583 -4.83 10.66 3.03
N GLU A 584 -5.89 10.08 2.46
CA GLU A 584 -6.22 10.23 1.03
C GLU A 584 -6.45 11.70 0.61
N HIS A 585 -6.83 12.55 1.56
CA HIS A 585 -7.00 13.99 1.35
C HIS A 585 -5.70 14.79 1.56
N SER A 586 -4.64 14.16 2.06
CA SER A 586 -3.36 14.83 2.32
C SER A 586 -2.62 15.18 1.03
N LEU A 587 -1.79 16.22 1.11
CA LEU A 587 -1.14 16.82 -0.05
C LEU A 587 -0.09 15.90 -0.68
N VAL A 588 0.73 15.20 0.11
CA VAL A 588 1.75 14.29 -0.45
C VAL A 588 1.10 13.11 -1.20
N PRO A 589 0.12 12.37 -0.62
CA PRO A 589 -0.60 11.33 -1.36
C PRO A 589 -1.32 11.84 -2.63
N LYS A 590 -1.89 13.05 -2.62
CA LYS A 590 -2.51 13.66 -3.82
C LYS A 590 -1.51 13.83 -4.96
N ALA A 591 -0.33 14.39 -4.69
CA ALA A 591 0.71 14.57 -5.69
C ALA A 591 1.28 13.23 -6.18
N ALA A 592 1.46 12.26 -5.28
CA ALA A 592 1.88 10.91 -5.65
C ALA A 592 0.87 10.25 -6.61
N ARG A 593 -0.43 10.32 -6.29
CA ARG A 593 -1.51 9.77 -7.12
C ARG A 593 -1.59 10.43 -8.49
N GLN A 594 -1.41 11.76 -8.56
CA GLN A 594 -1.34 12.48 -9.83
C GLN A 594 -0.19 12.00 -10.72
N ALA A 595 0.92 11.58 -10.10
CA ALA A 595 2.06 10.96 -10.79
C ALA A 595 1.88 9.45 -11.07
N GLY A 596 0.68 8.89 -10.85
CA GLY A 596 0.38 7.47 -11.05
C GLY A 596 0.90 6.54 -9.96
N MET A 597 1.32 7.06 -8.80
CA MET A 597 1.78 6.27 -7.66
C MET A 597 0.65 6.07 -6.64
N SER A 598 0.35 4.82 -6.31
CA SER A 598 -0.61 4.49 -5.24
C SER A 598 -0.05 4.76 -3.84
N MET A 599 -0.94 4.76 -2.84
CA MET A 599 -0.56 4.85 -1.43
C MET A 599 0.31 3.65 -1.03
N GLU A 600 -0.05 2.46 -1.52
CA GLU A 600 0.68 1.21 -1.34
C GLU A 600 2.10 1.31 -1.88
N SER A 601 2.26 1.78 -3.13
CA SER A 601 3.57 2.02 -3.75
C SER A 601 4.39 3.02 -2.95
N MET A 602 3.79 4.15 -2.54
CA MET A 602 4.48 5.20 -1.80
C MET A 602 5.00 4.69 -0.45
N THR A 603 4.13 4.11 0.36
CA THR A 603 4.45 3.59 1.70
C THR A 603 5.45 2.44 1.66
N SER A 604 5.30 1.52 0.70
CA SER A 604 6.25 0.42 0.49
C SER A 604 7.63 0.94 0.12
N ASN A 605 7.70 1.91 -0.80
CA ASN A 605 8.97 2.52 -1.22
C ASN A 605 9.69 3.22 -0.04
N LEU A 606 8.94 3.89 0.83
CA LEU A 606 9.48 4.51 2.04
C LEU A 606 10.07 3.46 2.99
N VAL A 607 9.36 2.35 3.21
CA VAL A 607 9.85 1.21 4.00
C VAL A 607 11.16 0.66 3.42
N TYR A 608 11.24 0.39 2.11
CA TYR A 608 12.47 -0.13 1.51
C TYR A 608 13.63 0.85 1.57
N CYS A 609 13.37 2.16 1.42
CA CYS A 609 14.41 3.17 1.58
C CYS A 609 14.97 3.16 3.01
N ALA A 610 14.12 3.04 4.02
CA ALA A 610 14.54 2.89 5.40
C ALA A 610 15.30 1.59 5.66
N MET A 611 14.85 0.46 5.12
CA MET A 611 15.50 -0.85 5.28
C MET A 611 16.87 -0.94 4.61
N LYS A 612 17.07 -0.25 3.48
CA LYS A 612 18.36 -0.23 2.76
C LYS A 612 19.45 0.60 3.44
N ARG A 613 19.10 1.42 4.46
CA ARG A 613 20.09 2.20 5.20
C ARG A 613 20.97 1.29 6.05
N SER A 614 22.29 1.49 5.96
CA SER A 614 23.24 0.92 6.91
C SER A 614 22.94 1.48 8.31
N ASN A 615 23.07 0.64 9.34
CA ASN A 615 22.95 1.06 10.74
C ASN A 615 24.15 1.89 11.21
N GLU A 616 25.05 2.28 10.31
CA GLU A 616 26.16 3.16 10.62
C GLU A 616 25.61 4.58 10.82
N VAL A 617 25.63 5.02 12.08
CA VAL A 617 25.41 6.43 12.44
C VAL A 617 26.37 7.26 11.59
N PRO A 618 25.90 8.25 10.81
CA PRO A 618 26.80 9.18 10.15
C PRO A 618 27.67 9.80 11.25
N ALA A 619 28.97 9.52 11.21
CA ALA A 619 29.90 10.19 12.11
C ALA A 619 29.63 11.68 11.99
N ALA A 620 29.30 12.33 13.11
CA ALA A 620 29.13 13.76 13.18
C ALA A 620 30.27 14.39 12.38
N VAL A 621 29.94 15.30 11.46
CA VAL A 621 30.90 16.01 10.62
C VAL A 621 31.82 16.82 11.53
N ASN A 622 32.84 16.15 12.08
CA ASN A 622 33.98 16.77 12.70
C ASN A 622 34.80 17.31 11.54
N ALA A 623 34.82 18.63 11.41
CA ALA A 623 35.75 19.34 10.54
C ALA A 623 37.18 18.90 10.88
N GLY A 624 37.72 17.92 10.15
CA GLY A 624 39.05 17.38 10.44
C GLY A 624 39.54 16.12 9.74
N SER A 625 38.77 15.48 8.83
CA SER A 625 39.21 14.23 8.17
C SER A 625 39.09 14.20 6.64
N GLY A 626 39.08 15.37 5.99
CA GLY A 626 38.86 15.54 4.54
C GLY A 626 39.94 15.04 3.58
N GLU A 627 40.98 14.33 4.02
CA GLU A 627 42.07 13.86 3.15
C GLU A 627 42.07 12.35 2.86
N LYS A 628 41.59 11.50 3.79
CA LYS A 628 41.60 10.04 3.56
C LYS A 628 40.44 9.54 2.70
N GLU A 629 39.25 10.15 2.81
CA GLU A 629 38.08 9.74 2.02
C GLU A 629 38.16 10.19 0.56
N LYS A 630 38.76 11.35 0.29
CA LYS A 630 39.03 11.80 -1.09
C LYS A 630 39.96 10.85 -1.83
N GLY A 631 40.95 10.27 -1.16
CA GLY A 631 41.87 9.28 -1.75
C GLY A 631 41.16 8.01 -2.21
N ASN A 632 40.23 7.48 -1.41
CA ASN A 632 39.49 6.27 -1.76
C ASN A 632 38.43 6.52 -2.84
N PHE A 633 37.74 7.65 -2.81
CA PHE A 633 36.78 8.02 -3.85
C PHE A 633 37.48 8.22 -5.21
N PHE A 634 38.60 8.95 -5.22
CA PHE A 634 39.35 9.22 -6.46
C PHE A 634 39.97 7.94 -7.04
N ARG A 635 40.46 7.03 -6.18
CA ARG A 635 40.97 5.73 -6.60
C ARG A 635 39.86 4.87 -7.24
N ASN A 636 38.70 4.77 -6.60
CA ASN A 636 37.57 4.00 -7.12
C ASN A 636 36.99 4.60 -8.42
N PHE A 637 36.97 5.93 -8.53
CA PHE A 637 36.57 6.63 -9.75
C PHE A 637 37.53 6.31 -10.91
N ILE A 638 38.86 6.36 -10.69
CA ILE A 638 39.85 6.00 -11.71
C ILE A 638 39.73 4.53 -12.13
N TYR A 639 39.52 3.60 -11.18
CA TYR A 639 39.31 2.18 -11.51
C TYR A 639 38.06 1.97 -12.38
N SER A 640 36.95 2.65 -12.09
CA SER A 640 35.74 2.57 -12.92
C SER A 640 35.96 3.15 -14.32
N VAL A 641 36.68 4.27 -14.45
CA VAL A 641 37.01 4.86 -15.75
C VAL A 641 37.93 3.93 -16.56
N CYS A 642 38.91 3.28 -15.91
CA CYS A 642 39.80 2.32 -16.57
C CYS A 642 39.04 1.07 -17.04
N ASN A 643 38.10 0.55 -16.24
CA ASN A 643 37.26 -0.59 -16.63
C ASN A 643 36.34 -0.24 -17.80
N LEU A 644 35.75 0.95 -17.81
CA LEU A 644 34.91 1.41 -18.91
C LEU A 644 35.72 1.59 -20.20
N ALA A 645 36.93 2.17 -20.10
CA ALA A 645 37.85 2.30 -21.23
C ALA A 645 38.29 0.93 -21.78
N GLY A 646 38.56 -0.04 -20.90
CA GLY A 646 38.87 -1.42 -21.28
C GLY A 646 37.71 -2.11 -22.00
N LEU A 647 36.48 -1.88 -21.56
CA LEU A 647 35.27 -2.43 -22.17
C LEU A 647 35.01 -1.84 -23.57
N ILE A 648 35.20 -0.52 -23.71
CA ILE A 648 35.10 0.18 -24.99
C ILE A 648 36.20 -0.30 -25.96
N ALA A 649 37.43 -0.49 -25.49
CA ALA A 649 38.52 -1.04 -26.30
C ALA A 649 38.24 -2.48 -26.75
N GLY A 650 37.68 -3.32 -25.86
CA GLY A 650 37.23 -4.67 -26.19
C GLY A 650 36.15 -4.68 -27.27
N LEU A 651 35.14 -3.82 -27.14
CA LEU A 651 34.08 -3.66 -28.15
C LEU A 651 34.62 -3.17 -29.50
N LEU A 652 35.58 -2.24 -29.51
CA LEU A 652 36.23 -1.75 -30.72
C LEU A 652 37.10 -2.83 -31.40
N LEU A 653 37.74 -3.71 -30.64
CA LEU A 653 38.49 -4.85 -31.17
C LEU A 653 37.57 -5.94 -31.74
N ILE A 654 36.44 -6.19 -31.10
CA ILE A 654 35.40 -7.09 -31.62
C ILE A 654 34.81 -6.52 -32.90
N TYR A 655 34.50 -5.22 -32.93
CA TYR A 655 34.02 -4.52 -34.13
C TYR A 655 35.05 -4.56 -35.27
N ALA A 656 36.33 -4.34 -34.99
CA ALA A 656 37.41 -4.45 -35.96
C ALA A 656 37.64 -5.90 -36.45
N GLY A 657 37.43 -6.90 -35.59
CA GLY A 657 37.49 -8.32 -35.93
C GLY A 657 36.34 -8.76 -36.84
N VAL A 658 35.13 -8.26 -36.59
CA VAL A 658 33.92 -8.50 -37.41
C VAL A 658 34.01 -7.79 -38.77
N MET A 659 34.62 -6.59 -38.81
CA MET A 659 34.78 -5.80 -40.04
C MET A 659 35.94 -6.23 -40.94
N ARG A 660 36.73 -7.26 -40.57
CA ARG A 660 37.94 -7.68 -41.31
C ARG A 660 37.67 -8.22 -42.72
N ASN A 661 36.40 -8.49 -43.07
CA ASN A 661 36.01 -8.90 -44.43
C ASN A 661 35.55 -7.75 -45.33
N GLN A 662 35.57 -6.50 -44.88
CA GLN A 662 35.19 -5.35 -45.71
C GLN A 662 36.11 -4.14 -45.48
N TRP A 663 36.88 -3.82 -46.54
CA TRP A 663 37.56 -2.55 -46.83
C TRP A 663 38.92 -2.24 -46.15
N GLY A 664 39.93 -1.97 -46.99
CA GLY A 664 41.35 -1.75 -46.66
C GLY A 664 41.73 -0.35 -46.15
N LYS A 665 40.98 0.23 -45.21
CA LYS A 665 41.34 1.51 -44.55
C LYS A 665 41.27 1.48 -43.01
N THR A 666 41.49 0.33 -42.38
CA THR A 666 41.37 0.13 -40.93
C THR A 666 42.71 0.10 -40.16
N ALA A 667 43.86 0.14 -40.84
CA ALA A 667 45.17 0.07 -40.18
C ALA A 667 45.47 1.32 -39.32
N SER A 668 44.99 2.50 -39.69
CA SER A 668 45.30 3.76 -38.99
C SER A 668 44.52 3.92 -37.67
N ILE A 669 43.29 3.39 -37.57
CA ILE A 669 42.46 3.50 -36.37
C ILE A 669 42.92 2.52 -35.28
N ALA A 670 43.36 1.31 -35.67
CA ALA A 670 43.93 0.32 -34.75
C ALA A 670 45.26 0.81 -34.13
N LEU A 671 46.08 1.54 -34.89
CA LEU A 671 47.32 2.15 -34.40
C LEU A 671 47.07 3.28 -33.40
N ILE A 672 46.04 4.11 -33.62
CA ILE A 672 45.66 5.20 -32.70
C ILE A 672 45.07 4.62 -31.41
N ALA A 673 44.20 3.62 -31.51
CA ALA A 673 43.62 2.93 -30.35
C ALA A 673 44.70 2.18 -29.52
N GLY A 674 45.64 1.52 -30.19
CA GLY A 674 46.80 0.88 -29.54
C GLY A 674 47.70 1.87 -28.81
N GLY A 675 47.95 3.05 -29.40
CA GLY A 675 48.72 4.12 -28.76
C GLY A 675 48.05 4.70 -27.52
N LEU A 676 46.72 4.84 -27.53
CA LEU A 676 45.95 5.32 -26.37
C LEU A 676 45.99 4.31 -25.21
N ILE A 677 45.85 3.01 -25.50
CA ILE A 677 45.88 1.94 -24.49
C ILE A 677 47.26 1.86 -23.82
N VAL A 678 48.34 1.94 -24.60
CA VAL A 678 49.71 1.92 -24.06
C VAL A 678 49.98 3.15 -23.19
N SER A 679 49.44 4.31 -23.56
CA SER A 679 49.58 5.55 -22.79
C SER A 679 48.81 5.51 -21.47
N VAL A 680 47.60 4.96 -21.47
CA VAL A 680 46.79 4.76 -20.25
C VAL A 680 47.44 3.73 -19.33
N PHE A 681 47.94 2.61 -19.86
CA PHE A 681 48.65 1.61 -19.05
C PHE A 681 49.96 2.14 -18.47
N ALA A 682 50.72 2.94 -19.23
CA ALA A 682 51.93 3.58 -18.74
C ALA A 682 51.63 4.59 -17.62
N PHE A 683 50.56 5.37 -17.76
CA PHE A 683 50.10 6.32 -16.74
C PHE A 683 49.65 5.61 -15.45
N CYS A 684 48.86 4.53 -15.55
CA CYS A 684 48.46 3.71 -14.41
C CYS A 684 49.66 3.08 -13.70
N ARG A 685 50.65 2.58 -14.45
CA ARG A 685 51.85 1.92 -13.88
C ARG A 685 52.83 2.90 -13.22
N GLN A 686 52.79 4.18 -13.61
CA GLN A 686 53.57 5.23 -12.97
C GLN A 686 52.92 5.73 -11.67
N PHE A 687 51.59 5.59 -11.53
CA PHE A 687 50.83 5.90 -10.32
C PHE A 687 50.93 4.80 -9.26
N ASP A 688 50.98 3.52 -9.66
CA ASP A 688 51.11 2.37 -8.74
C ASP A 688 52.50 2.28 -8.04
N ARG A 689 53.45 3.13 -8.46
CA ARG A 689 54.80 3.24 -7.89
C ARG A 689 55.00 4.43 -6.93
N ARG A 690 53.98 5.28 -6.74
CA ARG A 690 53.98 6.42 -5.80
C ARG A 690 52.88 6.22 -4.77
#